data_AF-A0A847E4F5-F1
#
_entry.id   AF-A0A847E4F5-F1
#
_cell.length_a   1.000
_cell.length_b   1.000
_cell.length_c   1.000
_cell.angle_alpha   90.00
_cell.angle_beta   90.00
_cell.angle_gamma   90.00
#
_symmetry.space_group_name_H-M   'P 1'
#
loop_
_entity.id
_entity.type
_entity.pdbx_description
1 polymer ?
#
loop_
_entity_poly.entity_id
_entity_poly.type
_entity_poly.pdbx_seq_one_letter_code
_entity_poly.pdbx_strand_id
1 'polypeptide(L)'
;DATNGVANAMAQGRIYIDGDIGARGMTMTKHNPRFEAPQLWVFGKVGDSFAEFMAGGKIFFRGMQENYSRADAKLLTDLPEEEWQWLQTNMKRFLQAVGKQYLFDQLTSHRKEWNLLVARKPSEKLARDVRPMARFREEIWDGELGKGGVIGDLSSLDRSPIGLLPTGGLRRFVPVWANEKYLPPCQSACPTGIPVQKRWELIRQGKIDEAVDLALQYTPFPATVCGYLCPNLCMQNCTRRRVSLPAIDIRVLGKASLSAKTPARLPGTVKKIAVIGGGAAGLSVAWQLWMKGHEPVIIEGRKKLGGKITDSIPQSRIPADVVEHEINRLAKSIRKMQLGKPLTKERFLKLKQENDYLVIATGAVKPRKLNVPGMEKALTALEFLQQSKLDCVTVGQKVVIIGAGNVGCDAATEAFRLGAQSVTLIDIQPPASFGIEREHAEAAGAKFLWPRFTKAVTDEGVELTDGELLPAETVIVAVGDMPDLSFLPDEIRTEKNFITVDETYATSDPQVYAIGDVVRPGLLTDAIGAGRIAARTIDGLLRGASETYDKLPAIQYERVKLQYFDSRMGEFTDTSSCANSCASCGACRDCGMCEEICPQNAITRKETAGGGFEYIVNDEKCIGCGFCAGACPTGVWEIMENEPVE
;
A
#
# COMPACT_ATOMS: atom_id res chain seq x y z
N ASP A 1 48.28 -27.68 -59.27
CA ASP A 1 48.19 -26.45 -58.47
C ASP A 1 46.93 -26.43 -57.62
N ALA A 2 46.93 -25.63 -56.55
CA ALA A 2 45.80 -25.41 -55.65
C ALA A 2 45.52 -23.91 -55.46
N THR A 3 44.26 -23.54 -55.27
CA THR A 3 43.83 -22.14 -55.09
C THR A 3 43.86 -21.71 -53.62
N ASN A 4 43.57 -20.42 -53.36
CA ASN A 4 43.39 -19.90 -52.01
C ASN A 4 42.31 -20.70 -51.25
N GLY A 5 42.58 -21.05 -49.99
CA GLY A 5 41.65 -21.69 -49.08
C GLY A 5 41.70 -23.22 -49.02
N VAL A 6 42.65 -23.86 -49.72
CA VAL A 6 42.75 -25.35 -49.79
C VAL A 6 42.77 -26.04 -48.42
N ALA A 7 43.32 -25.41 -47.39
CA ALA A 7 43.39 -25.92 -46.02
C ALA A 7 42.75 -24.96 -45.00
N ASN A 8 41.72 -24.21 -45.42
CA ASN A 8 41.02 -23.27 -44.54
C ASN A 8 40.31 -23.99 -43.39
N ALA A 9 40.50 -23.49 -42.15
CA ALA A 9 39.92 -24.03 -40.92
C ALA A 9 40.21 -25.53 -40.65
N MET A 10 41.28 -26.07 -41.23
CA MET A 10 41.68 -27.46 -41.04
C MET A 10 41.97 -27.76 -39.56
N ALA A 11 41.33 -28.79 -38.99
CA ALA A 11 41.50 -29.17 -37.58
C ALA A 11 42.44 -30.37 -37.37
N GLN A 12 42.54 -31.26 -38.36
CA GLN A 12 43.41 -32.45 -38.39
C GLN A 12 43.60 -32.95 -39.83
N GLY A 13 44.53 -33.89 -40.06
CA GLY A 13 44.74 -34.57 -41.35
C GLY A 13 45.99 -34.09 -42.11
N ARG A 14 46.15 -34.54 -43.37
CA ARG A 14 47.28 -34.17 -44.23
C ARG A 14 46.82 -33.88 -45.65
N ILE A 15 47.33 -32.82 -46.26
CA ILE A 15 47.10 -32.46 -47.66
C ILE A 15 48.46 -32.43 -48.37
N TYR A 16 48.55 -33.08 -49.53
CA TYR A 16 49.74 -33.13 -50.36
C TYR A 16 49.45 -32.48 -51.72
N ILE A 17 50.25 -31.50 -52.13
CA ILE A 17 50.10 -30.74 -53.37
C ILE A 17 51.37 -30.87 -54.20
N ASP A 18 51.24 -31.40 -55.42
CA ASP A 18 52.38 -31.59 -56.33
C ASP A 18 52.78 -30.32 -57.10
N GLY A 19 51.92 -29.31 -57.13
CA GLY A 19 52.13 -28.04 -57.82
C GLY A 19 52.19 -26.83 -56.89
N ASP A 20 51.88 -25.65 -57.44
CA ASP A 20 51.89 -24.37 -56.72
C ASP A 20 50.60 -24.17 -55.90
N ILE A 21 50.63 -23.28 -54.92
CA ILE A 21 49.47 -22.84 -54.14
C ILE A 21 49.33 -21.31 -54.13
N GLY A 22 48.09 -20.82 -54.18
CA GLY A 22 47.77 -19.41 -54.02
C GLY A 22 48.21 -18.81 -52.66
N ALA A 23 48.13 -17.47 -52.57
CA ALA A 23 48.56 -16.67 -51.43
C ALA A 23 48.01 -17.12 -50.06
N ARG A 24 46.78 -17.63 -49.95
CA ARG A 24 46.15 -17.96 -48.66
C ARG A 24 45.84 -19.45 -48.55
N GLY A 25 46.86 -20.27 -48.29
CA GLY A 25 46.74 -21.72 -48.24
C GLY A 25 46.20 -22.28 -46.92
N MET A 26 46.70 -21.78 -45.78
CA MET A 26 46.38 -22.27 -44.43
C MET A 26 45.81 -21.14 -43.55
N THR A 27 44.56 -20.79 -43.77
CA THR A 27 43.89 -19.72 -43.02
C THR A 27 43.07 -20.29 -41.86
N MET A 28 43.10 -19.62 -40.70
CA MET A 28 42.30 -19.95 -39.50
C MET A 28 42.43 -21.38 -38.95
N THR A 29 43.60 -22.00 -39.06
CA THR A 29 43.85 -23.33 -38.53
C THR A 29 43.94 -23.29 -37.00
N LYS A 30 43.03 -23.99 -36.30
CA LYS A 30 43.12 -24.26 -34.86
C LYS A 30 43.44 -25.74 -34.68
N HIS A 31 44.57 -26.04 -34.05
CA HIS A 31 44.91 -27.41 -33.69
C HIS A 31 44.01 -27.90 -32.55
N ASN A 32 43.34 -29.03 -32.78
CA ASN A 32 42.67 -29.77 -31.71
C ASN A 32 43.70 -30.69 -31.03
N PRO A 33 44.02 -30.49 -29.73
CA PRO A 33 45.03 -31.29 -29.01
C PRO A 33 44.74 -32.79 -28.96
N ARG A 34 43.50 -33.22 -29.26
CA ARG A 34 43.10 -34.63 -29.29
C ARG A 34 43.60 -35.40 -30.52
N PHE A 35 44.08 -34.71 -31.56
CA PHE A 35 44.47 -35.30 -32.83
C PHE A 35 45.87 -34.85 -33.26
N GLU A 36 46.48 -35.55 -34.24
CA GLU A 36 47.72 -35.07 -34.85
C GLU A 36 47.53 -33.69 -35.49
N ALA A 37 48.56 -32.85 -35.41
CA ALA A 37 48.52 -31.53 -36.01
C ALA A 37 48.28 -31.62 -37.54
N PRO A 38 47.39 -30.77 -38.09
CA PRO A 38 47.14 -30.74 -39.52
C PRO A 38 48.42 -30.39 -40.28
N GLN A 39 48.66 -31.07 -41.40
CA GLN A 39 49.85 -30.87 -42.23
C GLN A 39 49.44 -30.50 -43.66
N LEU A 40 50.12 -29.50 -44.23
CA LEU A 40 50.03 -29.15 -45.64
C LEU A 40 51.42 -29.22 -46.26
N TRP A 41 51.56 -29.99 -47.34
CA TRP A 41 52.80 -30.14 -48.07
C TRP A 41 52.60 -29.63 -49.50
N VAL A 42 53.51 -28.80 -49.95
CA VAL A 42 53.48 -28.16 -51.26
C VAL A 42 54.83 -28.36 -51.92
N PHE A 43 54.84 -28.96 -53.11
CA PHE A 43 56.08 -29.17 -53.87
C PHE A 43 56.49 -27.90 -54.63
N GLY A 44 55.52 -27.15 -55.14
CA GLY A 44 55.72 -25.91 -55.88
C GLY A 44 55.85 -24.66 -55.01
N LYS A 45 55.62 -23.50 -55.61
CA LYS A 45 55.67 -22.19 -54.96
C LYS A 45 54.45 -21.96 -54.07
N VAL A 46 54.68 -21.24 -52.98
CA VAL A 46 53.64 -20.67 -52.12
C VAL A 46 53.55 -19.17 -52.39
N GLY A 47 52.34 -18.61 -52.43
CA GLY A 47 52.16 -17.16 -52.59
C GLY A 47 52.70 -16.35 -51.41
N ASP A 48 52.58 -15.02 -51.52
CA ASP A 48 53.19 -14.03 -50.61
C ASP A 48 52.75 -14.09 -49.14
N SER A 49 51.57 -14.66 -48.83
CA SER A 49 50.92 -14.57 -47.52
C SER A 49 50.31 -15.90 -47.03
N PHE A 50 51.06 -17.00 -47.17
CA PHE A 50 50.61 -18.39 -46.97
C PHE A 50 49.91 -18.70 -45.62
N ALA A 51 50.25 -17.98 -44.55
CA ALA A 51 49.87 -18.29 -43.16
C ALA A 51 49.32 -17.08 -42.38
N GLU A 52 48.51 -16.24 -43.03
CA GLU A 52 48.07 -14.93 -42.51
C GLU A 52 47.30 -14.98 -41.16
N PHE A 53 46.76 -16.14 -40.75
CA PHE A 53 45.94 -16.27 -39.53
C PHE A 53 46.15 -17.59 -38.77
N MET A 54 47.38 -18.12 -38.78
CA MET A 54 47.72 -19.35 -38.07
C MET A 54 48.03 -19.09 -36.58
N ALA A 55 47.37 -19.82 -35.68
CA ALA A 55 47.62 -19.77 -34.24
C ALA A 55 48.78 -20.69 -33.82
N GLY A 56 49.96 -20.45 -34.41
CA GLY A 56 51.19 -21.22 -34.14
C GLY A 56 51.53 -22.27 -35.20
N GLY A 57 52.54 -23.09 -34.92
CA GLY A 57 52.99 -24.17 -35.81
C GLY A 57 54.45 -24.03 -36.27
N LYS A 58 54.83 -24.89 -37.21
CA LYS A 58 56.15 -25.02 -37.82
C LYS A 58 56.03 -25.00 -39.33
N ILE A 59 56.86 -24.24 -40.01
CA ILE A 59 56.95 -24.20 -41.47
C ILE A 59 58.36 -24.62 -41.87
N PHE A 60 58.46 -25.74 -42.59
CA PHE A 60 59.69 -26.21 -43.21
C PHE A 60 59.69 -25.76 -44.66
N PHE A 61 60.75 -25.08 -45.10
CA PHE A 61 60.85 -24.61 -46.47
C PHE A 61 62.29 -24.63 -46.97
N ARG A 62 62.47 -24.70 -48.29
CA ARG A 62 63.76 -24.53 -48.96
C ARG A 62 63.77 -23.20 -49.70
N GLY A 63 64.92 -22.51 -49.67
CA GLY A 63 65.08 -21.18 -50.30
C GLY A 63 65.06 -20.02 -49.30
N MET A 64 65.00 -18.79 -49.83
CA MET A 64 65.04 -17.55 -49.03
C MET A 64 63.63 -17.05 -48.70
N GLN A 65 63.44 -16.57 -47.46
CA GLN A 65 62.23 -15.89 -47.01
C GLN A 65 62.60 -14.46 -46.56
N GLU A 66 62.08 -13.45 -47.27
CA GLU A 66 62.43 -12.05 -47.00
C GLU A 66 61.59 -11.42 -45.88
N ASN A 67 60.29 -11.76 -45.79
CA ASN A 67 59.34 -11.09 -44.90
C ASN A 67 58.62 -12.08 -43.97
N TYR A 68 58.75 -11.89 -42.65
CA TYR A 68 57.95 -12.58 -41.62
C TYR A 68 57.86 -11.71 -40.35
N SER A 69 56.86 -11.95 -39.49
CA SER A 69 56.74 -11.25 -38.20
C SER A 69 57.87 -11.68 -37.25
N ARG A 70 58.86 -10.80 -37.03
CA ARG A 70 59.94 -11.03 -36.05
C ARG A 70 59.45 -11.05 -34.60
N ALA A 71 58.30 -10.43 -34.34
CA ALA A 71 57.67 -10.40 -33.02
C ALA A 71 56.97 -11.73 -32.68
N ASP A 72 56.41 -12.42 -33.69
CA ASP A 72 55.57 -13.59 -33.49
C ASP A 72 56.25 -14.91 -33.90
N ALA A 73 57.31 -14.87 -34.71
CA ALA A 73 58.02 -16.06 -35.18
C ALA A 73 59.55 -15.91 -35.09
N LYS A 74 60.25 -17.05 -35.08
CA LYS A 74 61.70 -17.15 -35.16
C LYS A 74 62.10 -18.06 -36.32
N LEU A 75 63.11 -17.64 -37.09
CA LEU A 75 63.70 -18.39 -38.19
C LEU A 75 64.92 -19.17 -37.68
N LEU A 76 64.96 -20.46 -37.97
CA LEU A 76 66.08 -21.36 -37.71
C LEU A 76 66.65 -21.80 -39.05
N THR A 77 67.88 -21.38 -39.34
CA THR A 77 68.63 -21.72 -40.56
C THR A 77 69.47 -22.99 -40.41
N ASP A 78 69.66 -23.46 -39.17
CA ASP A 78 70.20 -24.78 -38.87
C ASP A 78 69.12 -25.57 -38.12
N LEU A 79 68.49 -26.52 -38.81
CA LEU A 79 67.43 -27.32 -38.21
C LEU A 79 68.00 -28.17 -37.08
N PRO A 80 67.33 -28.32 -35.93
CA PRO A 80 67.70 -29.32 -34.93
C PRO A 80 67.57 -30.76 -35.45
N GLU A 81 68.30 -31.71 -34.84
CA GLU A 81 68.34 -33.12 -35.29
C GLU A 81 66.94 -33.77 -35.29
N GLU A 82 66.16 -33.51 -34.24
CA GLU A 82 64.80 -34.03 -34.10
C GLU A 82 63.87 -33.54 -35.22
N GLU A 83 63.95 -32.26 -35.56
CA GLU A 83 63.15 -31.65 -36.64
C GLU A 83 63.57 -32.19 -38.01
N TRP A 84 64.86 -32.45 -38.18
CA TRP A 84 65.41 -33.03 -39.41
C TRP A 84 64.91 -34.48 -39.61
N GLN A 85 64.96 -35.31 -38.57
CA GLN A 85 64.43 -36.68 -38.62
C GLN A 85 62.92 -36.71 -38.87
N TRP A 86 62.17 -35.77 -38.26
CA TRP A 86 60.74 -35.60 -38.51
C TRP A 86 60.47 -35.25 -39.97
N LEU A 87 61.23 -34.29 -40.53
CA LEU A 87 61.12 -33.89 -41.93
C LEU A 87 61.43 -35.06 -42.86
N GLN A 88 62.53 -35.79 -42.67
CA GLN A 88 62.89 -36.95 -43.51
C GLN A 88 61.79 -38.02 -43.51
N THR A 89 61.27 -38.36 -42.32
CA THR A 89 60.21 -39.37 -42.18
C THR A 89 58.95 -38.99 -42.95
N ASN A 90 58.50 -37.74 -42.84
CA ASN A 90 57.28 -37.30 -43.48
C ASN A 90 57.49 -36.91 -44.96
N MET A 91 58.70 -36.48 -45.35
CA MET A 91 59.09 -36.24 -46.74
C MET A 91 58.97 -37.51 -47.57
N LYS A 92 59.39 -38.67 -47.03
CA LYS A 92 59.23 -39.95 -47.72
C LYS A 92 57.77 -40.25 -48.05
N ARG A 93 56.86 -39.97 -47.10
CA ARG A 93 55.42 -40.15 -47.27
C ARG A 93 54.85 -39.16 -48.30
N PHE A 94 55.27 -37.90 -48.24
CA PHE A 94 54.86 -36.87 -49.18
C PHE A 94 55.26 -37.22 -50.62
N LEU A 95 56.55 -37.55 -50.84
CA LEU A 95 57.05 -37.92 -52.16
C LEU A 95 56.41 -39.19 -52.72
N GLN A 96 56.06 -40.13 -51.85
CA GLN A 96 55.25 -41.29 -52.25
C GLN A 96 53.85 -40.88 -52.69
N ALA A 97 53.20 -39.96 -51.98
CA ALA A 97 51.85 -39.50 -52.31
C ALA A 97 51.80 -38.71 -53.62
N VAL A 98 52.87 -37.99 -53.98
CA VAL A 98 52.95 -37.25 -55.26
C VAL A 98 53.68 -38.02 -56.37
N GLY A 99 54.06 -39.29 -56.13
CA GLY A 99 54.70 -40.14 -57.15
C GLY A 99 56.14 -39.78 -57.53
N LYS A 100 56.88 -39.07 -56.65
CA LYS A 100 58.25 -38.56 -56.89
C LYS A 100 59.27 -39.12 -55.91
N GLN A 101 59.22 -40.43 -55.59
CA GLN A 101 60.13 -41.02 -54.60
C GLN A 101 61.62 -40.90 -54.99
N TYR A 102 61.93 -40.82 -56.28
CA TYR A 102 63.29 -40.65 -56.80
C TYR A 102 63.98 -39.37 -56.32
N LEU A 103 63.23 -38.37 -55.85
CA LEU A 103 63.77 -37.13 -55.30
C LEU A 103 64.14 -37.21 -53.83
N PHE A 104 63.85 -38.31 -53.13
CA PHE A 104 64.04 -38.39 -51.67
C PHE A 104 65.49 -38.13 -51.27
N ASP A 105 66.44 -38.80 -51.92
CA ASP A 105 67.87 -38.64 -51.61
C ASP A 105 68.35 -37.23 -51.93
N GLN A 106 67.87 -36.62 -53.02
CA GLN A 106 68.19 -35.24 -53.37
C GLN A 106 67.59 -34.23 -52.37
N LEU A 107 66.37 -34.48 -51.89
CA LEU A 107 65.72 -33.56 -50.97
C LEU A 107 66.24 -33.65 -49.53
N THR A 108 66.91 -34.76 -49.20
CA THR A 108 67.38 -35.09 -47.85
C THR A 108 68.90 -35.28 -47.73
N SER A 109 69.68 -35.06 -48.79
CA SER A 109 71.15 -35.13 -48.76
C SER A 109 71.79 -33.94 -48.04
N HIS A 110 71.19 -32.76 -48.12
CA HIS A 110 71.76 -31.52 -47.57
C HIS A 110 70.79 -30.82 -46.62
N ARG A 111 70.98 -31.04 -45.31
CA ARG A 111 70.19 -30.41 -44.24
C ARG A 111 70.22 -28.88 -44.27
N LYS A 112 71.34 -28.28 -44.66
CA LYS A 112 71.55 -26.83 -44.68
C LYS A 112 70.69 -26.09 -45.72
N GLU A 113 70.07 -26.79 -46.64
CA GLU A 113 69.18 -26.18 -47.66
C GLU A 113 67.76 -25.97 -47.16
N TRP A 114 67.43 -26.53 -45.99
CA TRP A 114 66.15 -26.37 -45.34
C TRP A 114 66.21 -25.29 -44.26
N ASN A 115 65.11 -24.58 -44.10
CA ASN A 115 64.88 -23.60 -43.05
C ASN A 115 63.61 -23.95 -42.29
N LEU A 116 63.55 -23.56 -41.02
CA LEU A 116 62.40 -23.75 -40.16
C LEU A 116 61.93 -22.42 -39.57
N LEU A 117 60.71 -22.01 -39.91
CA LEU A 117 60.02 -20.91 -39.23
C LEU A 117 59.09 -21.47 -38.16
N VAL A 118 59.29 -21.06 -36.91
CA VAL A 118 58.47 -21.53 -35.77
C VAL A 118 57.89 -20.35 -35.01
N ALA A 119 56.63 -20.48 -34.59
CA ALA A 119 55.99 -19.47 -33.76
C ALA A 119 56.69 -19.34 -32.40
N ARG A 120 56.89 -18.10 -31.93
CA ARG A 120 57.40 -17.81 -30.59
C ARG A 120 56.36 -18.19 -29.54
N LYS A 121 56.82 -18.79 -28.44
CA LYS A 121 55.97 -19.08 -27.26
C LYS A 121 55.51 -17.76 -26.62
N PRO A 122 54.38 -17.74 -25.86
CA PRO A 122 53.92 -16.52 -25.19
C PRO A 122 55.00 -15.81 -24.35
N SER A 123 55.89 -16.56 -23.70
CA SER A 123 57.02 -16.03 -22.94
C SER A 123 58.16 -15.46 -23.79
N GLU A 124 58.24 -15.83 -25.08
CA GLU A 124 59.25 -15.38 -26.03
C GLU A 124 58.76 -14.20 -26.89
N LYS A 125 57.47 -13.84 -26.81
CA LYS A 125 56.90 -12.71 -27.54
C LYS A 125 57.35 -11.41 -26.88
N LEU A 126 57.88 -10.50 -27.68
CA LEU A 126 58.24 -9.16 -27.22
C LEU A 126 56.97 -8.41 -26.78
N ALA A 127 57.03 -7.72 -25.64
CA ALA A 127 55.94 -6.86 -25.20
C ALA A 127 55.67 -5.80 -26.29
N ARG A 128 54.43 -5.74 -26.78
CA ARG A 128 54.00 -4.65 -27.65
C ARG A 128 53.63 -3.45 -26.78
N ASP A 129 54.01 -2.26 -27.24
CA ASP A 129 53.45 -1.03 -26.68
C ASP A 129 51.98 -0.94 -27.12
N VAL A 130 51.06 -1.30 -26.23
CA VAL A 130 49.63 -1.28 -26.50
C VAL A 130 49.15 0.13 -26.20
N ARG A 131 48.75 0.88 -27.22
CA ARG A 131 48.14 2.20 -27.02
C ARG A 131 46.78 2.03 -26.32
N PRO A 132 46.57 2.59 -25.12
CA PRO A 132 45.26 2.57 -24.48
C PRO A 132 44.22 3.28 -25.36
N MET A 133 42.96 2.83 -25.34
CA MET A 133 41.92 3.48 -26.14
C MET A 133 41.70 4.95 -25.80
N ALA A 134 41.92 5.36 -24.55
CA ALA A 134 41.90 6.77 -24.18
C ALA A 134 42.94 7.59 -24.96
N ARG A 135 44.18 7.09 -25.03
CA ARG A 135 45.27 7.73 -25.77
C ARG A 135 45.05 7.70 -27.28
N PHE A 136 44.50 6.61 -27.82
CA PHE A 136 44.13 6.55 -29.23
C PHE A 136 43.03 7.55 -29.59
N ARG A 137 41.99 7.67 -28.75
CA ARG A 137 40.93 8.66 -28.94
C ARG A 137 41.49 10.08 -28.96
N GLU A 138 42.32 10.43 -27.98
CA GLU A 138 42.87 11.79 -27.87
C GLU A 138 43.85 12.12 -29.00
N GLU A 139 44.84 11.25 -29.25
CA GLU A 139 45.94 11.55 -30.17
C GLU A 139 45.56 11.36 -31.65
N ILE A 140 44.60 10.46 -31.96
CA ILE A 140 44.23 10.14 -33.34
C ILE A 140 42.82 10.62 -33.65
N TRP A 141 41.82 10.17 -32.88
CA TRP A 141 40.42 10.47 -33.23
C TRP A 141 40.10 11.95 -33.10
N ASP A 142 40.32 12.53 -31.92
CA ASP A 142 40.07 13.93 -31.65
C ASP A 142 41.06 14.83 -32.43
N GLY A 143 42.28 14.33 -32.70
CA GLY A 143 43.28 15.00 -33.52
C GLY A 143 42.90 15.11 -35.01
N GLU A 144 42.34 14.05 -35.60
CA GLU A 144 41.97 14.02 -37.03
C GLU A 144 40.57 14.61 -37.28
N LEU A 145 39.62 14.37 -36.37
CA LEU A 145 38.20 14.70 -36.57
C LEU A 145 37.71 15.88 -35.73
N GLY A 146 38.56 16.44 -34.86
CA GLY A 146 38.19 17.45 -33.88
C GLY A 146 37.46 16.88 -32.66
N LYS A 147 37.31 17.70 -31.62
CA LYS A 147 36.61 17.31 -30.38
C LYS A 147 35.18 16.84 -30.70
N GLY A 148 34.88 15.57 -30.44
CA GLY A 148 33.55 14.99 -30.69
C GLY A 148 33.43 14.20 -32.00
N GLY A 149 34.50 14.06 -32.77
CA GLY A 149 34.54 13.24 -33.99
C GLY A 149 33.71 13.82 -35.14
N VAL A 150 33.27 12.93 -36.06
CA VAL A 150 32.58 13.26 -37.33
C VAL A 150 31.32 14.13 -37.17
N ILE A 151 30.72 14.16 -35.98
CA ILE A 151 29.52 14.94 -35.66
C ILE A 151 29.74 15.92 -34.49
N GLY A 152 31.01 16.24 -34.19
CA GLY A 152 31.37 17.13 -33.07
C GLY A 152 30.90 18.57 -33.28
N ASP A 153 30.71 18.98 -34.53
CA ASP A 153 30.11 20.25 -34.95
C ASP A 153 28.58 20.28 -34.78
N LEU A 154 27.92 19.12 -34.84
CA LEU A 154 26.47 18.98 -34.72
C LEU A 154 25.99 18.70 -33.29
N SER A 155 26.90 18.46 -32.34
CA SER A 155 26.52 18.03 -30.99
C SER A 155 27.44 18.59 -29.92
N SER A 156 26.87 19.41 -29.03
CA SER A 156 27.50 19.89 -27.80
C SER A 156 27.28 18.96 -26.59
N LEU A 157 26.73 17.76 -26.80
CA LEU A 157 26.41 16.82 -25.74
C LEU A 157 27.70 16.34 -25.04
N ASP A 158 27.68 16.32 -23.72
CA ASP A 158 28.77 15.73 -22.93
C ASP A 158 28.88 14.23 -23.23
N ARG A 159 30.04 13.82 -23.75
CA ARG A 159 30.37 12.41 -24.05
C ARG A 159 31.35 11.82 -23.05
N SER A 160 31.42 12.41 -21.85
CA SER A 160 32.15 11.85 -20.74
C SER A 160 31.57 10.48 -20.38
N PRO A 161 32.40 9.49 -20.02
CA PRO A 161 31.90 8.19 -19.59
C PRO A 161 30.96 8.35 -18.39
N ILE A 162 29.73 7.86 -18.51
CA ILE A 162 28.82 7.73 -17.36
C ILE A 162 29.35 6.59 -16.49
N GLY A 163 29.47 6.83 -15.18
CA GLY A 163 29.89 5.80 -14.23
C GLY A 163 28.94 4.60 -14.23
N LEU A 164 29.47 3.40 -13.93
CA LEU A 164 28.68 2.16 -13.86
C LEU A 164 27.52 2.24 -12.84
N LEU A 165 27.69 3.04 -11.78
CA LEU A 165 26.68 3.35 -10.78
C LEU A 165 26.38 4.85 -10.83
N PRO A 166 25.34 5.27 -11.56
CA PRO A 166 25.02 6.68 -11.67
C PRO A 166 24.43 7.23 -10.36
N THR A 167 24.76 8.48 -10.05
CA THR A 167 24.20 9.28 -8.95
C THR A 167 23.68 10.61 -9.49
N GLY A 168 23.12 11.47 -8.62
CA GLY A 168 22.63 12.80 -9.01
C GLY A 168 21.55 12.73 -10.10
N GLY A 169 21.64 13.61 -11.10
CA GLY A 169 20.72 13.63 -12.25
C GLY A 169 20.81 12.39 -13.16
N LEU A 170 21.89 11.61 -13.10
CA LEU A 170 22.10 10.47 -14.00
C LEU A 170 21.46 9.17 -13.51
N ARG A 171 21.04 9.09 -12.25
CA ARG A 171 20.38 7.89 -11.70
C ARG A 171 18.94 7.81 -12.23
N ARG A 172 18.43 6.58 -12.37
CA ARG A 172 17.06 6.35 -12.88
C ARG A 172 15.95 6.68 -11.88
N PHE A 173 16.22 6.43 -10.59
CA PHE A 173 15.20 6.55 -9.55
C PHE A 173 15.67 7.37 -8.35
N VAL A 174 14.73 8.08 -7.74
CA VAL A 174 14.94 8.92 -6.56
C VAL A 174 14.08 8.41 -5.40
N PRO A 175 14.67 8.09 -4.24
CA PRO A 175 13.90 7.83 -3.04
C PRO A 175 13.38 9.13 -2.42
N VAL A 176 12.09 9.20 -2.13
CA VAL A 176 11.44 10.34 -1.48
C VAL A 176 10.87 9.91 -0.12
N TRP A 177 11.19 10.67 0.91
CA TRP A 177 10.65 10.48 2.25
C TRP A 177 9.24 11.08 2.35
N ALA A 178 8.24 10.31 1.92
CA ALA A 178 6.83 10.66 1.89
C ALA A 178 6.13 10.43 3.25
N ASN A 179 6.72 10.95 4.33
CA ASN A 179 6.19 10.81 5.67
C ASN A 179 4.84 11.52 5.84
N GLU A 180 3.86 10.84 6.44
CA GLU A 180 2.49 11.34 6.67
C GLU A 180 1.76 11.81 5.38
N LYS A 181 2.25 11.47 4.18
CA LYS A 181 1.61 11.75 2.88
C LYS A 181 0.29 10.99 2.70
N TYR A 182 0.10 9.87 3.41
CA TYR A 182 -1.07 9.00 3.31
C TYR A 182 -1.73 8.79 4.66
N LEU A 183 -3.04 8.57 4.65
CA LEU A 183 -3.74 8.09 5.84
C LEU A 183 -3.39 6.63 6.14
N PRO A 184 -3.13 6.29 7.41
CA PRO A 184 -3.14 4.90 7.87
C PRO A 184 -4.52 4.26 7.59
N PRO A 185 -4.60 2.97 7.21
CA PRO A 185 -5.88 2.33 6.88
C PRO A 185 -6.90 2.36 8.03
N CYS A 186 -6.42 2.36 9.27
CA CYS A 186 -7.27 2.46 10.46
C CYS A 186 -7.94 3.84 10.60
N GLN A 187 -7.28 4.92 10.19
CA GLN A 187 -7.84 6.27 10.20
C GLN A 187 -8.73 6.52 8.99
N SER A 188 -8.32 6.07 7.80
CA SER A 188 -9.12 6.22 6.58
C SER A 188 -10.45 5.47 6.64
N ALA A 189 -10.47 4.30 7.31
CA ALA A 189 -11.69 3.52 7.53
C ALA A 189 -12.56 4.02 8.70
N CYS A 190 -12.05 4.95 9.53
CA CYS A 190 -12.83 5.52 10.62
C CYS A 190 -13.72 6.65 10.07
N PRO A 191 -15.07 6.54 10.12
CA PRO A 191 -15.94 7.59 9.60
C PRO A 191 -15.77 8.93 10.32
N THR A 192 -15.38 8.90 11.60
CA THR A 192 -15.04 10.09 12.38
C THR A 192 -13.66 10.65 12.05
N GLY A 193 -12.78 9.87 11.40
CA GLY A 193 -11.43 10.27 11.00
C GLY A 193 -10.43 10.38 12.15
N ILE A 194 -10.64 9.62 13.23
CA ILE A 194 -9.77 9.63 14.43
C ILE A 194 -8.36 9.10 14.05
N PRO A 195 -7.27 9.80 14.39
CA PRO A 195 -5.91 9.42 14.01
C PRO A 195 -5.38 8.31 14.92
N VAL A 196 -5.83 7.08 14.68
CA VAL A 196 -5.50 5.90 15.50
C VAL A 196 -3.99 5.68 15.58
N GLN A 197 -3.27 5.76 14.46
CA GLN A 197 -1.80 5.62 14.45
C GLN A 197 -1.12 6.69 15.31
N LYS A 198 -1.57 7.96 15.22
CA LYS A 198 -0.95 9.07 15.96
C LYS A 198 -1.10 8.91 17.47
N ARG A 199 -2.25 8.39 17.91
CA ARG A 199 -2.47 8.04 19.32
C ARG A 199 -1.47 6.98 19.79
N TRP A 200 -1.23 5.94 18.99
CA TRP A 200 -0.21 4.94 19.33
C TRP A 200 1.21 5.48 19.27
N GLU A 201 1.48 6.47 18.41
CA GLU A 201 2.76 7.18 18.38
C GLU A 201 3.02 7.97 19.66
N LEU A 202 2.03 8.73 20.12
CA LEU A 202 2.12 9.46 21.39
C LEU A 202 2.42 8.52 22.57
N ILE A 203 1.79 7.33 22.59
CA ILE A 203 2.07 6.34 23.65
C ILE A 203 3.51 5.82 23.57
N ARG A 204 4.05 5.56 22.37
CA ARG A 204 5.47 5.19 22.22
C ARG A 204 6.43 6.29 22.69
N GLN A 205 6.00 7.56 22.61
CA GLN A 205 6.75 8.70 23.12
C GLN A 205 6.56 8.91 24.64
N GLY A 206 5.83 8.04 25.33
CA GLY A 206 5.50 8.18 26.76
C GLY A 206 4.37 9.17 27.06
N LYS A 207 3.72 9.71 26.04
CA LYS A 207 2.67 10.74 26.14
C LYS A 207 1.27 10.11 26.16
N ILE A 208 1.00 9.31 27.18
CA ILE A 208 -0.25 8.54 27.30
C ILE A 208 -1.46 9.47 27.42
N ASP A 209 -1.39 10.49 28.28
CA ASP A 209 -2.47 11.47 28.47
C ASP A 209 -2.82 12.17 27.15
N GLU A 210 -1.82 12.66 26.40
CA GLU A 210 -2.04 13.31 25.10
C GLU A 210 -2.72 12.36 24.10
N ALA A 211 -2.35 11.07 24.09
CA ALA A 211 -2.96 10.07 23.21
C ALA A 211 -4.44 9.81 23.54
N VAL A 212 -4.79 9.87 24.81
CA VAL A 212 -6.15 9.69 25.34
C VAL A 212 -6.99 10.94 25.06
N ASP A 213 -6.43 12.13 25.33
CA ASP A 213 -7.04 13.45 25.14
C ASP A 213 -7.31 13.75 23.66
N LEU A 214 -6.40 13.33 22.76
CA LEU A 214 -6.51 13.57 21.32
C LEU A 214 -7.85 13.09 20.73
N ALA A 215 -8.44 12.01 21.28
CA ALA A 215 -9.72 11.50 20.80
C ALA A 215 -10.87 12.54 20.94
N LEU A 216 -10.82 13.38 21.98
CA LEU A 216 -11.82 14.42 22.22
C LEU A 216 -11.81 15.52 21.17
N GLN A 217 -10.73 15.69 20.40
CA GLN A 217 -10.72 16.62 19.28
C GLN A 217 -11.60 16.14 18.10
N TYR A 218 -11.94 14.85 18.07
CA TYR A 218 -12.62 14.21 16.95
C TYR A 218 -14.03 13.74 17.31
N THR A 219 -14.23 13.29 18.54
CA THR A 219 -15.52 12.78 19.03
C THR A 219 -15.75 13.23 20.47
N PRO A 220 -16.99 13.60 20.85
CA PRO A 220 -17.32 13.79 22.25
C PRO A 220 -17.57 12.48 23.02
N PHE A 221 -17.57 11.32 22.34
CA PHE A 221 -17.88 10.00 22.90
C PHE A 221 -16.75 8.96 22.72
N PRO A 222 -15.48 9.28 23.02
CA PRO A 222 -14.39 8.32 22.84
C PRO A 222 -14.56 7.05 23.68
N ALA A 223 -15.08 7.13 24.91
CA ALA A 223 -15.30 5.94 25.73
C ALA A 223 -16.54 5.17 25.28
N THR A 224 -17.68 5.84 25.21
CA THR A 224 -18.97 5.26 24.84
C THR A 224 -18.92 4.59 23.47
N VAL A 225 -18.39 5.29 22.46
CA VAL A 225 -18.38 4.77 21.10
C VAL A 225 -17.12 3.95 20.83
N CYS A 226 -15.91 4.52 20.93
CA CYS A 226 -14.70 3.78 20.56
C CYS A 226 -14.34 2.66 21.55
N GLY A 227 -14.77 2.76 22.81
CA GLY A 227 -14.50 1.75 23.84
C GLY A 227 -15.49 0.59 23.86
N TYR A 228 -16.77 0.83 23.52
CA TYR A 228 -17.86 -0.15 23.70
C TYR A 228 -18.71 -0.39 22.46
N LEU A 229 -19.23 0.67 21.81
CA LEU A 229 -20.32 0.52 20.83
C LEU A 229 -19.87 0.45 19.37
N CYS A 230 -18.67 0.89 19.05
CA CYS A 230 -18.15 0.87 17.69
C CYS A 230 -17.87 -0.58 17.23
N PRO A 231 -18.21 -0.96 15.99
CA PRO A 231 -17.79 -2.24 15.41
C PRO A 231 -16.27 -2.28 15.08
N ASN A 232 -15.55 -1.21 15.39
CA ASN A 232 -14.10 -1.06 15.24
C ASN A 232 -13.60 -1.29 13.81
N LEU A 233 -14.20 -0.58 12.84
CA LEU A 233 -13.77 -0.59 11.43
C LEU A 233 -12.26 -0.33 11.25
N CYS A 234 -11.68 0.48 12.15
CA CYS A 234 -10.25 0.74 12.22
C CYS A 234 -9.40 -0.52 12.55
N MET A 235 -9.90 -1.40 13.42
CA MET A 235 -9.29 -2.70 13.73
C MET A 235 -9.51 -3.69 12.60
N GLN A 236 -10.71 -3.70 12.00
CA GLN A 236 -11.04 -4.56 10.85
C GLN A 236 -10.14 -4.26 9.64
N ASN A 237 -9.81 -2.99 9.41
CA ASN A 237 -8.92 -2.54 8.33
C ASN A 237 -7.45 -2.41 8.76
N CYS A 238 -7.07 -2.91 9.95
CA CYS A 238 -5.67 -2.86 10.38
C CYS A 238 -4.81 -3.71 9.43
N THR A 239 -3.72 -3.13 8.90
CA THR A 239 -2.80 -3.82 7.98
C THR A 239 -2.29 -5.15 8.54
N ARG A 240 -2.15 -5.26 9.86
CA ARG A 240 -1.75 -6.47 10.58
C ARG A 240 -2.65 -7.69 10.26
N ARG A 241 -3.95 -7.48 10.07
CA ARG A 241 -4.90 -8.56 9.77
C ARG A 241 -4.64 -9.24 8.42
N ARG A 242 -3.94 -8.58 7.49
CA ARG A 242 -3.62 -9.13 6.16
C ARG A 242 -2.71 -10.36 6.23
N VAL A 243 -1.93 -10.48 7.31
CA VAL A 243 -0.99 -11.58 7.54
C VAL A 243 -1.31 -12.32 8.84
N SER A 244 -2.59 -12.36 9.22
CA SER A 244 -3.10 -13.04 10.42
C SER A 244 -2.48 -12.58 11.75
N LEU A 245 -1.89 -11.38 11.79
CA LEU A 245 -1.47 -10.77 13.03
C LEU A 245 -2.68 -10.12 13.74
N PRO A 246 -2.75 -10.16 15.08
CA PRO A 246 -3.79 -9.47 15.84
C PRO A 246 -3.82 -7.97 15.51
N ALA A 247 -5.02 -7.44 15.28
CA ALA A 247 -5.21 -6.00 15.11
C ALA A 247 -4.92 -5.27 16.43
N ILE A 248 -4.38 -4.05 16.34
CA ILE A 248 -4.15 -3.22 17.53
C ILE A 248 -5.49 -2.86 18.18
N ASP A 249 -5.65 -3.16 19.46
CA ASP A 249 -6.91 -2.98 20.16
C ASP A 249 -7.14 -1.53 20.56
N ILE A 250 -8.01 -0.84 19.83
CA ILE A 250 -8.37 0.56 20.10
C ILE A 250 -9.31 0.71 21.29
N ARG A 251 -10.01 -0.35 21.70
CA ARG A 251 -11.01 -0.30 22.78
C ARG A 251 -10.36 0.06 24.11
N VAL A 252 -9.12 -0.40 24.33
CA VAL A 252 -8.32 -0.06 25.51
C VAL A 252 -8.14 1.46 25.62
N LEU A 253 -7.81 2.12 24.51
CA LEU A 253 -7.70 3.58 24.49
C LEU A 253 -9.05 4.30 24.49
N GLY A 254 -10.10 3.71 23.91
CA GLY A 254 -11.46 4.24 24.03
C GLY A 254 -11.88 4.30 25.50
N LYS A 255 -11.77 3.19 26.22
CA LYS A 255 -12.11 3.09 27.66
C LYS A 255 -11.26 4.03 28.53
N ALA A 256 -9.97 4.16 28.23
CA ALA A 256 -9.08 5.10 28.92
C ALA A 256 -9.52 6.56 28.78
N SER A 257 -10.27 6.93 27.73
CA SER A 257 -10.75 8.31 27.52
C SER A 257 -11.82 8.79 28.52
N LEU A 258 -12.20 7.98 29.50
CA LEU A 258 -12.92 8.46 30.68
C LEU A 258 -12.10 9.45 31.52
N SER A 259 -10.77 9.28 31.57
CA SER A 259 -9.87 10.22 32.26
C SER A 259 -9.40 11.38 31.37
N ALA A 260 -9.92 11.48 30.13
CA ALA A 260 -9.47 12.47 29.17
C ALA A 260 -9.80 13.90 29.62
N LYS A 261 -8.83 14.82 29.47
CA LYS A 261 -8.99 16.24 29.77
C LYS A 261 -9.75 16.92 28.65
N THR A 262 -10.77 17.70 29.04
CA THR A 262 -11.56 18.52 28.12
C THR A 262 -10.64 19.45 27.32
N PRO A 263 -10.72 19.46 25.97
CA PRO A 263 -9.94 20.35 25.12
C PRO A 263 -10.19 21.83 25.45
N ALA A 264 -9.17 22.66 25.22
CA ALA A 264 -9.32 24.10 25.31
C ALA A 264 -10.26 24.63 24.21
N ARG A 265 -11.18 25.51 24.60
CA ARG A 265 -12.06 26.22 23.68
C ARG A 265 -11.31 27.39 23.05
N LEU A 266 -11.38 27.52 21.71
CA LEU A 266 -10.83 28.68 21.00
C LEU A 266 -11.59 29.97 21.38
N PRO A 267 -10.95 31.15 21.27
CA PRO A 267 -11.61 32.44 21.46
C PRO A 267 -12.91 32.52 20.65
N GLY A 268 -13.97 32.99 21.31
CA GLY A 268 -15.32 32.86 20.79
C GLY A 268 -15.64 33.73 19.59
N THR A 269 -16.56 33.25 18.77
CA THR A 269 -17.26 33.98 17.71
C THR A 269 -18.66 34.35 18.23
N VAL A 270 -19.23 35.47 17.77
CA VAL A 270 -20.54 35.99 18.26
C VAL A 270 -21.73 35.37 17.51
N LYS A 271 -21.59 34.16 16.97
CA LYS A 271 -22.55 33.56 16.03
C LYS A 271 -23.43 32.52 16.70
N LYS A 272 -24.74 32.60 16.43
CA LYS A 272 -25.78 31.77 17.06
C LYS A 272 -26.09 30.58 16.16
N ILE A 273 -25.88 29.38 16.66
CA ILE A 273 -26.11 28.15 15.90
C ILE A 273 -27.06 27.27 16.68
N ALA A 274 -28.18 26.87 16.07
CA ALA A 274 -29.15 25.97 16.68
C ALA A 274 -28.92 24.54 16.20
N VAL A 275 -28.75 23.61 17.15
CA VAL A 275 -28.58 22.18 16.88
C VAL A 275 -29.84 21.47 17.36
N ILE A 276 -30.61 20.92 16.43
CA ILE A 276 -31.89 20.27 16.67
C ILE A 276 -31.65 18.77 16.82
N GLY A 277 -31.86 18.23 18.02
CA GLY A 277 -31.58 16.85 18.38
C GLY A 277 -30.32 16.74 19.23
N GLY A 278 -30.46 16.17 20.42
CA GLY A 278 -29.41 15.92 21.40
C GLY A 278 -28.88 14.50 21.36
N GLY A 279 -28.96 13.82 20.21
CA GLY A 279 -28.35 12.50 19.98
C GLY A 279 -26.87 12.57 19.60
N ALA A 280 -26.27 11.44 19.22
CA ALA A 280 -24.84 11.35 18.90
C ALA A 280 -24.36 12.37 17.84
N ALA A 281 -25.12 12.53 16.75
CA ALA A 281 -24.79 13.48 15.67
C ALA A 281 -24.86 14.94 16.16
N GLY A 282 -25.95 15.31 16.82
CA GLY A 282 -26.18 16.65 17.34
C GLY A 282 -25.16 17.04 18.42
N LEU A 283 -24.84 16.12 19.32
CA LEU A 283 -23.81 16.34 20.33
C LEU A 283 -22.41 16.42 19.71
N SER A 284 -22.13 15.68 18.64
CA SER A 284 -20.88 15.81 17.88
C SER A 284 -20.72 17.20 17.26
N VAL A 285 -21.72 17.68 16.51
CA VAL A 285 -21.63 19.01 15.88
C VAL A 285 -21.56 20.13 16.94
N ALA A 286 -22.35 20.04 18.01
CA ALA A 286 -22.32 21.03 19.09
C ALA A 286 -20.98 21.04 19.82
N TRP A 287 -20.38 19.88 20.06
CA TRP A 287 -19.04 19.77 20.65
C TRP A 287 -17.95 20.40 19.77
N GLN A 288 -17.98 20.09 18.47
CA GLN A 288 -17.01 20.61 17.50
C GLN A 288 -17.12 22.14 17.35
N LEU A 289 -18.34 22.66 17.24
CA LEU A 289 -18.60 24.10 17.21
C LEU A 289 -18.16 24.80 18.50
N TRP A 290 -18.44 24.19 19.66
CA TRP A 290 -18.01 24.70 20.96
C TRP A 290 -16.48 24.80 21.05
N MET A 291 -15.74 23.75 20.65
CA MET A 291 -14.28 23.77 20.62
C MET A 291 -13.73 24.88 19.71
N LYS A 292 -14.40 25.13 18.58
CA LYS A 292 -14.06 26.21 17.63
C LYS A 292 -14.43 27.62 18.12
N GLY A 293 -15.00 27.75 19.32
CA GLY A 293 -15.33 29.02 19.96
C GLY A 293 -16.79 29.47 19.81
N HIS A 294 -17.59 28.82 18.96
CA HIS A 294 -19.01 29.17 18.79
C HIS A 294 -19.83 28.82 20.03
N GLU A 295 -21.05 29.35 20.12
CA GLU A 295 -21.98 29.06 21.22
C GLU A 295 -23.25 28.35 20.70
N PRO A 296 -23.19 27.03 20.48
CA PRO A 296 -24.31 26.27 19.97
C PRO A 296 -25.42 26.14 21.02
N VAL A 297 -26.67 26.19 20.57
CA VAL A 297 -27.87 25.94 21.38
C VAL A 297 -28.44 24.58 20.98
N ILE A 298 -28.45 23.63 21.92
CA ILE A 298 -29.03 22.31 21.68
C ILE A 298 -30.53 22.35 21.96
N ILE A 299 -31.33 21.85 21.04
CA ILE A 299 -32.79 21.79 21.13
C ILE A 299 -33.19 20.33 21.06
N GLU A 300 -33.65 19.77 22.17
CA GLU A 300 -34.01 18.37 22.31
C GLU A 300 -35.49 18.25 22.70
N GLY A 301 -36.21 17.38 21.98
CA GLY A 301 -37.61 17.10 22.25
C GLY A 301 -37.81 16.29 23.53
N ARG A 302 -36.81 15.49 23.93
CA ARG A 302 -36.81 14.65 25.12
C ARG A 302 -36.26 15.39 26.35
N LYS A 303 -36.46 14.80 27.53
CA LYS A 303 -35.98 15.34 28.81
C LYS A 303 -34.48 15.09 29.06
N LYS A 304 -33.86 14.16 28.34
CA LYS A 304 -32.45 13.76 28.49
C LYS A 304 -31.74 13.82 27.15
N LEU A 305 -30.43 14.07 27.20
CA LEU A 305 -29.51 14.00 26.06
C LEU A 305 -29.07 12.55 25.80
N GLY A 306 -28.42 12.33 24.64
CA GLY A 306 -27.80 11.07 24.23
C GLY A 306 -28.60 10.30 23.18
N GLY A 307 -29.87 10.64 22.96
CA GLY A 307 -30.71 10.02 21.95
C GLY A 307 -30.77 8.50 22.10
N LYS A 308 -30.62 7.76 20.99
CA LYS A 308 -30.65 6.28 21.00
C LYS A 308 -29.61 5.65 21.94
N ILE A 309 -28.44 6.28 22.15
CA ILE A 309 -27.41 5.77 23.08
C ILE A 309 -27.98 5.65 24.50
N THR A 310 -28.66 6.70 24.96
CA THR A 310 -29.22 6.72 26.32
C THR A 310 -30.54 5.97 26.39
N ASP A 311 -31.37 6.05 25.35
CA ASP A 311 -32.74 5.55 25.43
C ASP A 311 -32.86 4.06 25.10
N SER A 312 -32.14 3.55 24.10
CA SER A 312 -32.41 2.22 23.53
C SER A 312 -31.25 1.24 23.56
N ILE A 313 -30.00 1.70 23.64
CA ILE A 313 -28.86 0.76 23.70
C ILE A 313 -28.85 0.06 25.07
N PRO A 314 -28.84 -1.28 25.13
CA PRO A 314 -28.89 -2.04 26.38
C PRO A 314 -27.71 -1.80 27.32
N GLN A 315 -27.93 -1.99 28.63
CA GLN A 315 -26.85 -1.91 29.64
C GLN A 315 -25.84 -3.05 29.52
N SER A 316 -26.26 -4.19 28.96
CA SER A 316 -25.39 -5.33 28.62
C SER A 316 -24.30 -4.98 27.61
N ARG A 317 -24.53 -3.95 26.77
CA ARG A 317 -23.59 -3.45 25.76
C ARG A 317 -22.64 -2.40 26.33
N ILE A 318 -23.12 -1.54 27.21
CA ILE A 318 -22.37 -0.42 27.75
C ILE A 318 -22.85 -0.05 29.16
N PRO A 319 -21.92 0.12 30.13
CA PRO A 319 -22.26 0.61 31.45
C PRO A 319 -22.89 2.02 31.41
N ALA A 320 -23.94 2.23 32.20
CA ALA A 320 -24.68 3.50 32.21
C ALA A 320 -23.83 4.69 32.69
N ASP A 321 -22.95 4.45 33.65
CA ASP A 321 -22.03 5.45 34.22
C ASP A 321 -21.05 6.00 33.18
N VAL A 322 -20.62 5.17 32.21
CA VAL A 322 -19.76 5.61 31.09
C VAL A 322 -20.48 6.63 30.22
N VAL A 323 -21.74 6.34 29.85
CA VAL A 323 -22.55 7.23 29.02
C VAL A 323 -22.86 8.52 29.77
N GLU A 324 -23.28 8.42 31.03
CA GLU A 324 -23.58 9.57 31.88
C GLU A 324 -22.37 10.46 32.09
N HIS A 325 -21.18 9.89 32.29
CA HIS A 325 -19.94 10.64 32.45
C HIS A 325 -19.66 11.53 31.23
N GLU A 326 -19.73 10.98 30.02
CA GLU A 326 -19.44 11.74 28.79
C GLU A 326 -20.53 12.76 28.45
N ILE A 327 -21.81 12.44 28.71
CA ILE A 327 -22.92 13.39 28.58
C ILE A 327 -22.76 14.54 29.58
N ASN A 328 -22.37 14.25 30.83
CA ASN A 328 -22.13 15.27 31.85
C ASN A 328 -20.95 16.18 31.48
N ARG A 329 -19.89 15.65 30.87
CA ARG A 329 -18.79 16.45 30.31
C ARG A 329 -19.31 17.42 29.25
N LEU A 330 -20.12 16.95 28.32
CA LEU A 330 -20.74 17.79 27.29
C LEU A 330 -21.64 18.86 27.91
N ALA A 331 -22.49 18.48 28.86
CA ALA A 331 -23.44 19.38 29.50
C ALA A 331 -22.77 20.51 30.29
N LYS A 332 -21.62 20.23 30.90
CA LYS A 332 -20.79 21.25 31.58
C LYS A 332 -20.18 22.25 30.60
N SER A 333 -19.80 21.79 29.42
CA SER A 333 -19.17 22.61 28.37
C SER A 333 -20.20 23.46 27.58
N ILE A 334 -21.31 22.86 27.16
CA ILE A 334 -22.31 23.47 26.29
C ILE A 334 -23.51 23.92 27.13
N ARG A 335 -23.48 25.16 27.64
CA ARG A 335 -24.46 25.59 28.65
C ARG A 335 -25.87 25.87 28.13
N LYS A 336 -26.03 26.18 26.83
CA LYS A 336 -27.33 26.56 26.25
C LYS A 336 -28.05 25.33 25.70
N MET A 337 -29.03 24.85 26.47
CA MET A 337 -29.85 23.69 26.09
C MET A 337 -31.33 23.94 26.35
N GLN A 338 -32.18 23.51 25.42
CA GLN A 338 -33.64 23.53 25.55
C GLN A 338 -34.17 22.10 25.42
N LEU A 339 -34.42 21.46 26.56
CA LEU A 339 -34.90 20.08 26.63
C LEU A 339 -36.43 20.04 26.77
N GLY A 340 -37.04 18.90 26.39
CA GLY A 340 -38.46 18.62 26.59
C GLY A 340 -39.41 19.44 25.71
N LYS A 341 -38.89 20.11 24.67
CA LYS A 341 -39.70 20.95 23.79
C LYS A 341 -39.70 20.35 22.38
N PRO A 342 -40.78 19.70 21.93
CA PRO A 342 -40.85 19.15 20.58
C PRO A 342 -40.75 20.26 19.54
N LEU A 343 -40.35 19.90 18.32
CA LEU A 343 -40.18 20.82 17.23
C LEU A 343 -41.45 20.82 16.35
N THR A 344 -41.98 22.01 16.08
CA THR A 344 -43.08 22.24 15.13
C THR A 344 -42.58 23.07 13.95
N LYS A 345 -43.36 23.14 12.85
CA LYS A 345 -43.02 23.94 11.67
C LYS A 345 -42.85 25.43 12.03
N GLU A 346 -43.73 25.99 12.85
CA GLU A 346 -43.66 27.39 13.30
C GLU A 346 -42.40 27.63 14.14
N ARG A 347 -42.08 26.68 15.03
CA ARG A 347 -40.89 26.79 15.87
C ARG A 347 -39.61 26.64 15.06
N PHE A 348 -39.58 25.76 14.06
CA PHE A 348 -38.46 25.63 13.14
C PHE A 348 -38.20 26.96 12.40
N LEU A 349 -39.25 27.56 11.83
CA LEU A 349 -39.15 28.86 11.14
C LEU A 349 -38.67 29.97 12.07
N LYS A 350 -39.15 30.00 13.32
CA LYS A 350 -38.67 30.95 14.33
C LYS A 350 -37.18 30.76 14.64
N LEU A 351 -36.73 29.52 14.84
CA LEU A 351 -35.32 29.22 15.08
C LEU A 351 -34.45 29.63 13.90
N LYS A 352 -34.94 29.43 12.68
CA LYS A 352 -34.28 29.87 11.44
C LYS A 352 -34.05 31.38 11.39
N GLN A 353 -35.01 32.17 11.88
CA GLN A 353 -34.87 33.64 11.95
C GLN A 353 -33.92 34.09 13.08
N GLU A 354 -33.84 33.35 14.18
CA GLU A 354 -33.07 33.74 15.38
C GLU A 354 -31.59 33.34 15.35
N ASN A 355 -31.19 32.43 14.45
CA ASN A 355 -29.86 31.82 14.41
C ASN A 355 -29.22 32.00 13.04
N ASP A 356 -27.90 32.10 12.98
CA ASP A 356 -27.15 32.19 11.72
C ASP A 356 -27.19 30.87 10.95
N TYR A 357 -27.12 29.72 11.65
CA TYR A 357 -27.18 28.37 11.06
C TYR A 357 -28.01 27.42 11.90
N LEU A 358 -28.67 26.47 11.23
CA LEU A 358 -29.41 25.36 11.84
C LEU A 358 -28.80 24.03 11.44
N VAL A 359 -28.70 23.10 12.40
CA VAL A 359 -28.27 21.73 12.14
C VAL A 359 -29.34 20.76 12.63
N ILE A 360 -29.94 20.00 11.72
CA ILE A 360 -30.97 19.00 11.98
C ILE A 360 -30.29 17.65 12.24
N ALA A 361 -30.43 17.16 13.47
CA ALA A 361 -29.85 15.92 13.97
C ALA A 361 -30.88 15.10 14.78
N THR A 362 -32.15 15.16 14.38
CA THR A 362 -33.30 14.52 15.06
C THR A 362 -33.28 13.00 14.96
N GLY A 363 -32.52 12.45 14.01
CA GLY A 363 -32.40 11.02 13.75
C GLY A 363 -33.70 10.39 13.22
N ALA A 364 -33.69 9.06 13.11
CA ALA A 364 -34.85 8.27 12.72
C ALA A 364 -35.53 7.67 13.96
N VAL A 365 -36.79 8.03 14.18
CA VAL A 365 -37.55 7.70 15.41
C VAL A 365 -38.92 7.10 15.14
N LYS A 366 -39.44 7.20 13.90
CA LYS A 366 -40.70 6.58 13.50
C LYS A 366 -40.42 5.17 13.00
N PRO A 367 -40.89 4.12 13.68
CA PRO A 367 -40.64 2.75 13.25
C PRO A 367 -41.32 2.48 11.91
N ARG A 368 -40.62 1.79 11.00
CA ARG A 368 -41.25 1.26 9.79
C ARG A 368 -42.13 0.09 10.20
N LYS A 369 -43.38 0.09 9.74
CA LYS A 369 -44.31 -1.03 9.91
C LYS A 369 -44.58 -1.66 8.55
N LEU A 370 -44.57 -2.98 8.50
CA LEU A 370 -45.04 -3.72 7.34
C LEU A 370 -46.56 -3.57 7.25
N ASN A 371 -47.08 -3.41 6.03
CA ASN A 371 -48.52 -3.34 5.81
C ASN A 371 -49.10 -4.76 5.67
N VAL A 372 -49.17 -5.47 6.79
CA VAL A 372 -49.72 -6.83 6.89
C VAL A 372 -50.75 -6.90 8.01
N PRO A 373 -51.79 -7.75 7.91
CA PRO A 373 -52.79 -7.91 8.96
C PRO A 373 -52.15 -8.31 10.31
N GLY A 374 -52.63 -7.72 11.40
CA GLY A 374 -52.22 -8.07 12.76
C GLY A 374 -50.92 -7.43 13.25
N MET A 375 -50.27 -6.58 12.44
CA MET A 375 -49.00 -5.93 12.79
C MET A 375 -49.11 -5.01 14.03
N GLU A 376 -50.31 -4.56 14.39
CA GLU A 376 -50.59 -3.85 15.63
C GLU A 376 -50.32 -4.67 16.90
N LYS A 377 -50.27 -6.00 16.80
CA LYS A 377 -49.92 -6.90 17.91
C LYS A 377 -48.42 -7.01 18.16
N ALA A 378 -47.59 -6.58 17.20
CA ALA A 378 -46.14 -6.64 17.32
C ALA A 378 -45.57 -5.41 18.06
N LEU A 379 -44.60 -5.63 18.95
CA LEU A 379 -43.82 -4.57 19.57
C LEU A 379 -42.78 -4.05 18.58
N THR A 380 -42.57 -2.75 18.51
CA THR A 380 -41.44 -2.24 17.70
C THR A 380 -40.14 -2.45 18.46
N ALA A 381 -39.05 -2.72 17.74
CA ALA A 381 -37.76 -3.01 18.38
C ALA A 381 -37.26 -1.86 19.26
N LEU A 382 -37.52 -0.61 18.86
CA LEU A 382 -37.13 0.55 19.65
C LEU A 382 -37.91 0.63 20.97
N GLU A 383 -39.23 0.43 20.94
CA GLU A 383 -40.07 0.38 22.15
C GLU A 383 -39.66 -0.77 23.06
N PHE A 384 -39.45 -1.96 22.49
CA PHE A 384 -39.00 -3.13 23.23
C PHE A 384 -37.65 -2.88 23.94
N LEU A 385 -36.65 -2.36 23.23
CA LEU A 385 -35.33 -2.10 23.79
C LEU A 385 -35.36 -1.01 24.87
N GLN A 386 -36.17 0.04 24.68
CA GLN A 386 -36.37 1.09 25.70
C GLN A 386 -36.98 0.52 26.98
N GLN A 387 -38.01 -0.31 26.85
CA GLN A 387 -38.67 -0.92 28.02
C GLN A 387 -37.80 -2.01 28.66
N SER A 388 -37.06 -2.80 27.87
CA SER A 388 -36.08 -3.77 28.37
C SER A 388 -35.02 -3.09 29.23
N LYS A 389 -34.51 -1.92 28.79
CA LYS A 389 -33.51 -1.16 29.54
C LYS A 389 -34.02 -0.65 30.89
N LEU A 390 -35.33 -0.48 31.03
CA LEU A 390 -36.01 -0.10 32.28
C LEU A 390 -36.53 -1.32 33.07
N ASP A 391 -36.24 -2.54 32.59
CA ASP A 391 -36.74 -3.81 33.12
C ASP A 391 -38.26 -3.83 33.33
N CYS A 392 -39.00 -3.20 32.40
CA CYS A 392 -40.46 -3.06 32.50
C CYS A 392 -41.26 -3.76 31.39
N VAL A 393 -40.59 -4.49 30.49
CA VAL A 393 -41.22 -5.35 29.48
C VAL A 393 -41.14 -6.81 29.88
N THR A 394 -42.16 -7.59 29.52
CA THR A 394 -42.17 -9.05 29.66
C THR A 394 -42.20 -9.67 28.27
N VAL A 395 -41.52 -10.80 28.12
CA VAL A 395 -41.50 -11.59 26.88
C VAL A 395 -42.06 -12.99 27.15
N GLY A 396 -42.74 -13.55 26.17
CA GLY A 396 -43.16 -14.96 26.22
C GLY A 396 -41.99 -15.91 26.02
N GLN A 397 -42.24 -17.22 26.12
CA GLN A 397 -41.21 -18.24 25.98
C GLN A 397 -40.69 -18.37 24.54
N LYS A 398 -41.54 -18.07 23.55
CA LYS A 398 -41.21 -18.10 22.11
C LYS A 398 -41.34 -16.71 21.52
N VAL A 399 -40.25 -16.20 20.95
CA VAL A 399 -40.18 -14.87 20.36
C VAL A 399 -39.81 -14.96 18.88
N VAL A 400 -40.54 -14.25 18.04
CA VAL A 400 -40.17 -14.06 16.63
C VAL A 400 -39.85 -12.59 16.39
N ILE A 401 -38.70 -12.33 15.78
CA ILE A 401 -38.24 -10.99 15.43
C ILE A 401 -38.24 -10.84 13.92
N ILE A 402 -39.02 -9.88 13.41
CA ILE A 402 -39.13 -9.57 11.98
C ILE A 402 -38.07 -8.51 11.65
N GLY A 403 -36.96 -8.95 11.05
CA GLY A 403 -35.78 -8.15 10.71
C GLY A 403 -34.52 -8.67 11.43
N ALA A 404 -33.52 -9.10 10.66
CA ALA A 404 -32.27 -9.67 11.17
C ALA A 404 -31.07 -8.71 11.02
N GLY A 405 -31.29 -7.42 11.29
CA GLY A 405 -30.22 -6.41 11.40
C GLY A 405 -29.61 -6.36 12.81
N ASN A 406 -28.65 -5.44 13.01
CA ASN A 406 -28.00 -5.22 14.32
C ASN A 406 -29.01 -4.94 15.45
N VAL A 407 -30.02 -4.10 15.19
CA VAL A 407 -31.10 -3.82 16.16
C VAL A 407 -31.92 -5.07 16.49
N GLY A 408 -32.16 -5.93 15.50
CA GLY A 408 -32.84 -7.22 15.71
C GLY A 408 -32.02 -8.16 16.58
N CYS A 409 -30.68 -8.17 16.41
CA CYS A 409 -29.78 -8.97 17.23
C CYS A 409 -29.68 -8.47 18.68
N ASP A 410 -29.67 -7.15 18.89
CA ASP A 410 -29.77 -6.57 20.24
C ASP A 410 -31.11 -6.95 20.89
N ALA A 411 -32.22 -6.85 20.15
CA ALA A 411 -33.53 -7.27 20.65
C ALA A 411 -33.58 -8.77 20.97
N ALA A 412 -32.93 -9.62 20.18
CA ALA A 412 -32.82 -11.05 20.44
C ALA A 412 -32.06 -11.34 21.74
N THR A 413 -30.91 -10.70 21.91
CA THR A 413 -30.06 -10.86 23.10
C THR A 413 -30.83 -10.43 24.37
N GLU A 414 -31.54 -9.31 24.30
CA GLU A 414 -32.36 -8.82 25.41
C GLU A 414 -33.60 -9.68 25.67
N ALA A 415 -34.22 -10.26 24.64
CA ALA A 415 -35.31 -11.21 24.82
C ALA A 415 -34.85 -12.47 25.57
N PHE A 416 -33.66 -13.01 25.27
CA PHE A 416 -33.07 -14.10 26.05
C PHE A 416 -32.78 -13.68 27.50
N ARG A 417 -32.22 -12.47 27.71
CA ARG A 417 -31.98 -11.92 29.07
C ARG A 417 -33.28 -11.87 29.90
N LEU A 418 -34.40 -11.56 29.25
CA LEU A 418 -35.72 -11.47 29.87
C LEU A 418 -36.45 -12.82 30.02
N GLY A 419 -35.82 -13.94 29.63
CA GLY A 419 -36.32 -15.29 29.89
C GLY A 419 -36.93 -16.02 28.70
N ALA A 420 -36.81 -15.51 27.47
CA ALA A 420 -37.21 -16.25 26.28
C ALA A 420 -36.40 -17.55 26.14
N GLN A 421 -37.06 -18.67 25.82
CA GLN A 421 -36.40 -19.96 25.59
C GLN A 421 -36.04 -20.20 24.12
N SER A 422 -36.78 -19.57 23.20
CA SER A 422 -36.56 -19.68 21.77
C SER A 422 -36.77 -18.33 21.11
N VAL A 423 -35.74 -17.81 20.46
CA VAL A 423 -35.80 -16.57 19.68
C VAL A 423 -35.42 -16.86 18.23
N THR A 424 -36.31 -16.51 17.30
CA THR A 424 -36.09 -16.67 15.87
C THR A 424 -36.15 -15.31 15.18
N LEU A 425 -35.06 -14.91 14.52
CA LEU A 425 -35.03 -13.74 13.64
C LEU A 425 -35.33 -14.18 12.22
N ILE A 426 -36.24 -13.47 11.56
CA ILE A 426 -36.58 -13.70 10.15
C ILE A 426 -36.24 -12.48 9.31
N ASP A 427 -35.79 -12.70 8.07
CA ASP A 427 -35.52 -11.63 7.11
C ASP A 427 -35.80 -12.07 5.67
N ILE A 428 -36.14 -11.11 4.82
CA ILE A 428 -36.39 -11.35 3.38
C ILE A 428 -35.09 -11.48 2.58
N GLN A 429 -33.98 -10.98 3.13
CA GLN A 429 -32.66 -10.97 2.52
C GLN A 429 -31.64 -11.61 3.49
N PRO A 430 -30.41 -11.92 3.02
CA PRO A 430 -29.34 -12.33 3.93
C PRO A 430 -29.20 -11.32 5.09
N PRO A 431 -29.14 -11.78 6.36
CA PRO A 431 -29.05 -10.90 7.52
C PRO A 431 -27.95 -9.86 7.38
N ALA A 432 -28.33 -8.58 7.45
CA ALA A 432 -27.40 -7.46 7.39
C ALA A 432 -26.64 -7.25 8.71
N SER A 433 -26.94 -8.02 9.76
CA SER A 433 -26.25 -7.99 11.05
C SER A 433 -24.81 -8.47 10.96
N PHE A 434 -23.91 -7.81 11.69
CA PHE A 434 -22.49 -8.16 11.75
C PHE A 434 -21.88 -7.74 13.09
N GLY A 435 -20.67 -8.23 13.37
CA GLY A 435 -19.93 -7.84 14.56
C GLY A 435 -20.53 -8.40 15.86
N ILE A 436 -20.28 -7.69 16.96
CA ILE A 436 -20.55 -8.18 18.31
C ILE A 436 -22.06 -8.38 18.58
N GLU A 437 -22.90 -7.57 17.94
CA GLU A 437 -24.36 -7.70 17.96
C GLU A 437 -24.79 -9.12 17.55
N ARG A 438 -24.26 -9.56 16.41
CA ARG A 438 -24.58 -10.86 15.83
C ARG A 438 -23.97 -11.99 16.67
N GLU A 439 -22.70 -11.84 17.06
CA GLU A 439 -22.00 -12.83 17.90
C GLU A 439 -22.74 -13.06 19.22
N HIS A 440 -23.23 -12.01 19.87
CA HIS A 440 -24.01 -12.12 21.10
C HIS A 440 -25.36 -12.81 20.89
N ALA A 441 -26.08 -12.46 19.82
CA ALA A 441 -27.34 -13.12 19.50
C ALA A 441 -27.15 -14.62 19.20
N GLU A 442 -26.14 -14.97 18.41
CA GLU A 442 -25.79 -16.36 18.11
C GLU A 442 -25.35 -17.12 19.38
N ALA A 443 -24.52 -16.52 20.22
CA ALA A 443 -24.09 -17.10 21.50
C ALA A 443 -25.24 -17.31 22.49
N ALA A 444 -26.26 -16.44 22.45
CA ALA A 444 -27.49 -16.59 23.24
C ALA A 444 -28.42 -17.67 22.69
N GLY A 445 -28.17 -18.21 21.48
CA GLY A 445 -28.95 -19.27 20.85
C GLY A 445 -30.00 -18.78 19.83
N ALA A 446 -29.87 -17.55 19.34
CA ALA A 446 -30.79 -17.00 18.34
C ALA A 446 -30.70 -17.78 17.00
N LYS A 447 -31.86 -18.07 16.41
CA LYS A 447 -31.96 -18.72 15.10
C LYS A 447 -32.25 -17.70 14.02
N PHE A 448 -31.53 -17.75 12.91
CA PHE A 448 -31.71 -16.86 11.77
C PHE A 448 -32.34 -17.62 10.60
N LEU A 449 -33.51 -17.18 10.13
CA LEU A 449 -34.19 -17.78 8.98
C LEU A 449 -34.34 -16.75 7.86
N TRP A 450 -33.82 -17.08 6.68
CA TRP A 450 -33.94 -16.26 5.47
C TRP A 450 -33.84 -17.15 4.22
N PRO A 451 -34.44 -16.77 3.09
CA PRO A 451 -35.42 -15.68 2.96
C PRO A 451 -36.79 -16.10 3.51
N ARG A 452 -37.43 -15.25 4.32
CA ARG A 452 -38.77 -15.48 4.89
C ARG A 452 -39.62 -14.21 4.79
N PHE A 453 -40.85 -14.34 4.29
CA PHE A 453 -41.76 -13.22 4.07
C PHE A 453 -42.98 -13.32 4.98
N THR A 454 -43.24 -12.28 5.77
CA THR A 454 -44.40 -12.22 6.66
C THR A 454 -45.68 -11.94 5.87
N LYS A 455 -46.71 -12.77 6.08
CA LYS A 455 -48.06 -12.59 5.55
C LYS A 455 -49.00 -11.92 6.55
N ALA A 456 -48.97 -12.36 7.82
CA ALA A 456 -49.78 -11.80 8.90
C ALA A 456 -49.13 -12.08 10.28
N VAL A 457 -49.52 -11.30 11.29
CA VAL A 457 -49.20 -11.56 12.70
C VAL A 457 -50.49 -11.97 13.41
N THR A 458 -50.50 -13.16 14.00
CA THR A 458 -51.67 -13.75 14.68
C THR A 458 -51.40 -13.93 16.17
N ASP A 459 -52.41 -14.36 16.93
CA ASP A 459 -52.22 -14.67 18.37
C ASP A 459 -51.40 -15.93 18.60
N GLU A 460 -51.24 -16.77 17.56
CA GLU A 460 -50.43 -18.00 17.61
C GLU A 460 -48.98 -17.76 17.15
N GLY A 461 -48.69 -16.64 16.46
CA GLY A 461 -47.35 -16.27 16.03
C GLY A 461 -47.31 -15.50 14.70
N VAL A 462 -46.33 -15.82 13.85
CA VAL A 462 -46.12 -15.15 12.55
C VAL A 462 -46.43 -16.11 11.41
N GLU A 463 -47.45 -15.79 10.61
CA GLU A 463 -47.80 -16.53 9.40
C GLU A 463 -46.92 -16.05 8.25
N LEU A 464 -46.26 -16.98 7.57
CA LEU A 464 -45.42 -16.72 6.41
C LEU A 464 -46.19 -16.88 5.10
N THR A 465 -45.69 -16.29 4.01
CA THR A 465 -46.36 -16.36 2.70
C THR A 465 -46.35 -17.76 2.08
N ASP A 466 -45.43 -18.63 2.50
CA ASP A 466 -45.35 -20.04 2.09
C ASP A 466 -46.32 -20.95 2.85
N GLY A 467 -47.10 -20.40 3.80
CA GLY A 467 -48.07 -21.12 4.62
C GLY A 467 -47.50 -21.69 5.92
N GLU A 468 -46.20 -21.54 6.18
CA GLU A 468 -45.59 -21.92 7.45
C GLU A 468 -46.00 -20.93 8.56
N LEU A 469 -46.42 -21.44 9.71
CA LEU A 469 -46.68 -20.65 10.92
C LEU A 469 -45.48 -20.79 11.85
N LEU A 470 -44.85 -19.67 12.21
CA LEU A 470 -43.80 -19.61 13.23
C LEU A 470 -44.45 -19.30 14.59
N PRO A 471 -44.54 -20.26 15.52
CA PRO A 471 -45.23 -20.05 16.79
C PRO A 471 -44.49 -19.02 17.66
N ALA A 472 -45.19 -18.00 18.11
CA ALA A 472 -44.62 -16.93 18.93
C ALA A 472 -45.65 -16.35 19.90
N GLU A 473 -45.25 -16.18 21.16
CA GLU A 473 -46.01 -15.46 22.18
C GLU A 473 -45.66 -13.97 22.18
N THR A 474 -44.52 -13.60 21.61
CA THR A 474 -44.10 -12.22 21.45
C THR A 474 -43.52 -12.02 20.07
N VAL A 475 -44.00 -11.00 19.36
CA VAL A 475 -43.49 -10.62 18.03
C VAL A 475 -42.88 -9.24 18.12
N ILE A 476 -41.63 -9.12 17.67
CA ILE A 476 -40.90 -7.85 17.63
C ILE A 476 -40.63 -7.48 16.17
N VAL A 477 -40.91 -6.24 15.77
CA VAL A 477 -40.62 -5.74 14.42
C VAL A 477 -39.41 -4.80 14.43
N ALA A 478 -38.38 -5.18 13.65
CA ALA A 478 -37.07 -4.54 13.56
C ALA A 478 -36.67 -4.21 12.11
N VAL A 479 -37.62 -3.77 11.29
CA VAL A 479 -37.43 -3.48 9.85
C VAL A 479 -36.91 -2.05 9.55
N GLY A 480 -36.37 -1.38 10.56
CA GLY A 480 -35.76 -0.06 10.47
C GLY A 480 -36.67 1.10 10.86
N ASP A 481 -36.07 2.28 11.03
CA ASP A 481 -36.75 3.53 11.42
C ASP A 481 -36.72 4.56 10.27
N MET A 482 -37.66 5.51 10.31
CA MET A 482 -37.72 6.70 9.47
C MET A 482 -37.67 7.97 10.34
N PRO A 483 -37.15 9.07 9.81
CA PRO A 483 -37.23 10.35 10.51
C PRO A 483 -38.66 10.90 10.52
N ASP A 484 -38.97 11.67 11.56
CA ASP A 484 -40.14 12.53 11.55
C ASP A 484 -39.79 13.87 10.92
N LEU A 485 -40.35 14.15 9.74
CA LEU A 485 -40.08 15.36 8.98
C LEU A 485 -41.24 16.37 9.01
N SER A 486 -42.24 16.15 9.86
CA SER A 486 -43.45 17.00 9.93
C SER A 486 -43.19 18.48 10.29
N PHE A 487 -42.04 18.78 10.88
CA PHE A 487 -41.62 20.13 11.22
C PHE A 487 -40.90 20.85 10.07
N LEU A 488 -40.53 20.16 8.99
CA LEU A 488 -39.78 20.76 7.90
C LEU A 488 -40.67 21.65 7.03
N PRO A 489 -40.14 22.78 6.55
CA PRO A 489 -40.79 23.56 5.53
C PRO A 489 -40.54 22.95 4.13
N ASP A 490 -41.37 23.31 3.16
CA ASP A 490 -41.45 22.62 1.86
C ASP A 490 -40.22 22.88 0.98
N GLU A 491 -39.41 23.90 1.30
CA GLU A 491 -38.17 24.25 0.60
C GLU A 491 -37.01 23.29 0.89
N ILE A 492 -37.07 22.54 2.00
CA ILE A 492 -36.06 21.53 2.33
C ILE A 492 -36.40 20.24 1.57
N ARG A 493 -35.55 19.90 0.59
CA ARG A 493 -35.75 18.74 -0.26
C ARG A 493 -35.59 17.44 0.53
N THR A 494 -36.46 16.49 0.20
CA THR A 494 -36.45 15.15 0.78
C THR A 494 -36.58 14.11 -0.31
N GLU A 495 -35.99 12.94 -0.10
CA GLU A 495 -36.12 11.78 -0.97
C GLU A 495 -36.39 10.54 -0.11
N LYS A 496 -37.42 9.76 -0.46
CA LYS A 496 -37.83 8.54 0.28
C LYS A 496 -37.97 8.78 1.80
N ASN A 497 -38.52 9.94 2.18
CA ASN A 497 -38.66 10.40 3.56
C ASN A 497 -37.34 10.63 4.33
N PHE A 498 -36.24 10.94 3.65
CA PHE A 498 -35.00 11.43 4.26
C PHE A 498 -34.61 12.80 3.71
N ILE A 499 -33.91 13.62 4.49
CA ILE A 499 -33.42 14.92 4.02
C ILE A 499 -32.26 14.71 3.06
N THR A 500 -32.33 15.34 1.88
CA THR A 500 -31.23 15.31 0.91
C THR A 500 -30.18 16.35 1.27
N VAL A 501 -28.90 15.96 1.19
CA VAL A 501 -27.76 16.83 1.50
C VAL A 501 -26.61 16.61 0.52
N ASP A 502 -25.70 17.58 0.45
CA ASP A 502 -24.41 17.44 -0.24
C ASP A 502 -23.33 16.76 0.63
N GLU A 503 -22.10 16.65 0.12
CA GLU A 503 -20.96 16.06 0.83
C GLU A 503 -20.53 16.82 2.11
N THR A 504 -20.96 18.06 2.26
CA THR A 504 -20.73 18.90 3.45
C THR A 504 -21.89 18.85 4.44
N TYR A 505 -22.94 18.09 4.12
CA TYR A 505 -24.20 17.96 4.85
C TYR A 505 -25.11 19.21 4.78
N ALA A 506 -24.88 20.12 3.84
CA ALA A 506 -25.79 21.23 3.58
C ALA A 506 -27.05 20.72 2.86
N THR A 507 -28.21 21.26 3.24
CA THR A 507 -29.50 20.94 2.59
C THR A 507 -29.73 21.82 1.36
N SER A 508 -30.92 21.76 0.75
CA SER A 508 -31.33 22.72 -0.29
C SER A 508 -31.45 24.16 0.21
N ASP A 509 -31.44 24.37 1.52
CA ASP A 509 -31.37 25.69 2.16
C ASP A 509 -29.94 25.93 2.68
N PRO A 510 -29.24 27.00 2.25
CA PRO A 510 -27.85 27.25 2.62
C PRO A 510 -27.66 27.58 4.11
N GLN A 511 -28.73 27.91 4.83
CA GLN A 511 -28.70 28.15 6.27
C GLN A 511 -28.83 26.85 7.09
N VAL A 512 -29.26 25.75 6.46
CA VAL A 512 -29.70 24.53 7.15
C VAL A 512 -28.85 23.34 6.72
N TYR A 513 -28.34 22.62 7.71
CA TYR A 513 -27.58 21.38 7.57
C TYR A 513 -28.38 20.23 8.16
N ALA A 514 -28.16 19.00 7.69
CA ALA A 514 -28.79 17.81 8.26
C ALA A 514 -27.80 16.65 8.38
N ILE A 515 -27.77 15.96 9.52
CA ILE A 515 -26.76 14.94 9.84
C ILE A 515 -27.33 13.74 10.61
N GLY A 516 -26.69 12.58 10.42
CA GLY A 516 -27.06 11.32 11.08
C GLY A 516 -28.29 10.66 10.44
N ASP A 517 -29.01 9.87 11.24
CA ASP A 517 -30.12 9.01 10.76
C ASP A 517 -31.27 9.76 10.04
N VAL A 518 -31.37 11.09 10.19
CA VAL A 518 -32.36 11.92 9.47
C VAL A 518 -32.06 12.07 7.98
N VAL A 519 -30.80 11.89 7.59
CA VAL A 519 -30.33 11.88 6.20
C VAL A 519 -30.26 10.45 5.68
N ARG A 520 -29.68 9.54 6.47
CA ARG A 520 -29.57 8.12 6.12
C ARG A 520 -29.22 7.31 7.36
N PRO A 521 -29.81 6.12 7.57
CA PRO A 521 -29.41 5.23 8.66
C PRO A 521 -27.93 4.82 8.53
N GLY A 522 -27.22 4.76 9.64
CA GLY A 522 -25.80 4.38 9.65
C GLY A 522 -25.28 4.01 11.04
N LEU A 523 -23.95 3.90 11.17
CA LEU A 523 -23.29 3.65 12.44
C LEU A 523 -23.22 4.92 13.29
N LEU A 524 -23.05 4.77 14.61
CA LEU A 524 -22.77 5.89 15.51
C LEU A 524 -21.57 6.72 15.05
N THR A 525 -20.53 6.08 14.52
CA THR A 525 -19.35 6.76 13.99
C THR A 525 -19.65 7.57 12.74
N ASP A 526 -20.59 7.15 11.89
CA ASP A 526 -21.03 7.91 10.72
C ASP A 526 -21.76 9.18 11.16
N ALA A 527 -22.66 9.05 12.13
CA ALA A 527 -23.38 10.17 12.74
C ALA A 527 -22.44 11.20 13.39
N ILE A 528 -21.43 10.73 14.13
CA ILE A 528 -20.42 11.59 14.77
C ILE A 528 -19.53 12.24 13.71
N GLY A 529 -19.09 11.49 12.69
CA GLY A 529 -18.29 11.99 11.58
C GLY A 529 -19.01 13.07 10.78
N ALA A 530 -20.30 12.87 10.49
CA ALA A 530 -21.15 13.86 9.85
C ALA A 530 -21.22 15.17 10.63
N GLY A 531 -21.38 15.09 11.96
CA GLY A 531 -21.36 16.27 12.83
C GLY A 531 -20.05 17.03 12.80
N ARG A 532 -18.91 16.33 12.68
CA ARG A 532 -17.58 16.95 12.55
C ARG A 532 -17.41 17.66 11.21
N ILE A 533 -17.87 17.06 10.11
CA ILE A 533 -17.81 17.65 8.78
C ILE A 533 -18.69 18.92 8.76
N ALA A 534 -19.95 18.82 9.16
CA ALA A 534 -20.87 19.97 9.20
C ALA A 534 -20.35 21.12 10.08
N ALA A 535 -19.82 20.82 11.28
CA ALA A 535 -19.26 21.84 12.16
C ALA A 535 -18.09 22.60 11.53
N ARG A 536 -17.20 21.88 10.83
CA ARG A 536 -16.05 22.49 10.14
C ARG A 536 -16.47 23.36 8.98
N THR A 537 -17.42 22.88 8.16
CA THR A 537 -17.98 23.67 7.06
C THR A 537 -18.59 24.96 7.58
N ILE A 538 -19.43 24.88 8.62
CA ILE A 538 -20.06 26.06 9.24
C ILE A 538 -19.01 27.02 9.82
N ASP A 539 -18.03 26.52 10.57
CA ASP A 539 -16.93 27.33 11.13
C ASP A 539 -16.11 28.03 10.04
N GLY A 540 -15.78 27.31 8.96
CA GLY A 540 -15.08 27.86 7.80
C GLY A 540 -15.84 29.00 7.14
N LEU A 541 -17.12 28.77 6.81
CA LEU A 541 -17.99 29.79 6.22
C LEU A 541 -18.08 31.04 7.11
N LEU A 542 -18.22 30.86 8.43
CA LEU A 542 -18.30 31.96 9.39
C LEU A 542 -16.99 32.76 9.52
N ARG A 543 -15.84 32.12 9.28
CA ARG A 543 -14.52 32.76 9.36
C ARG A 543 -14.04 33.29 8.01
N GLY A 544 -14.81 33.12 6.94
CA GLY A 544 -14.40 33.47 5.57
C GLY A 544 -13.28 32.58 5.04
N ALA A 545 -13.12 31.38 5.59
CA ALA A 545 -12.14 30.40 5.17
C ALA A 545 -12.86 29.20 4.56
N SER A 546 -12.53 28.83 3.31
CA SER A 546 -12.94 27.53 2.80
C SER A 546 -12.04 26.46 3.42
N GLU A 547 -12.38 25.97 4.62
CA GLU A 547 -11.75 24.74 5.13
C GLU A 547 -12.28 23.56 4.28
N THR A 548 -11.52 23.13 3.29
CA THR A 548 -11.78 21.87 2.59
C THR A 548 -11.43 20.69 3.47
N TYR A 549 -12.23 19.64 3.40
CA TYR A 549 -11.93 18.40 4.10
C TYR A 549 -10.85 17.64 3.32
N ASP A 550 -9.59 17.87 3.68
CA ASP A 550 -8.47 17.19 3.04
C ASP A 550 -8.47 15.70 3.41
N LYS A 551 -8.93 14.87 2.47
CA LYS A 551 -8.75 13.42 2.53
C LYS A 551 -7.44 13.08 1.83
N LEU A 552 -6.40 12.84 2.62
CA LEU A 552 -5.24 12.15 2.08
C LEU A 552 -5.67 10.73 1.65
N PRO A 553 -5.11 10.20 0.54
CA PRO A 553 -5.35 8.82 0.15
C PRO A 553 -4.85 7.86 1.23
N ALA A 554 -5.51 6.71 1.37
CA ALA A 554 -5.03 5.65 2.26
C ALA A 554 -3.74 5.05 1.69
N ILE A 555 -2.78 4.72 2.57
CA ILE A 555 -1.58 4.00 2.15
C ILE A 555 -1.95 2.59 1.69
N GLN A 556 -1.38 2.15 0.58
CA GLN A 556 -1.55 0.79 0.08
C GLN A 556 -0.94 -0.22 1.05
N TYR A 557 -1.63 -1.33 1.29
CA TYR A 557 -1.24 -2.32 2.30
C TYR A 557 0.16 -2.90 2.03
N GLU A 558 0.52 -3.08 0.76
CA GLU A 558 1.75 -3.71 0.28
C GLU A 558 3.01 -2.87 0.59
N ARG A 559 2.83 -1.56 0.83
CA ARG A 559 3.91 -0.65 1.22
C ARG A 559 4.36 -0.87 2.66
N VAL A 560 3.49 -1.39 3.51
CA VAL A 560 3.77 -1.64 4.93
C VAL A 560 4.38 -3.03 5.07
N LYS A 561 5.56 -3.12 5.68
CA LYS A 561 6.29 -4.38 5.86
C LYS A 561 6.09 -4.90 7.27
N LEU A 562 5.44 -6.06 7.38
CA LEU A 562 5.07 -6.66 8.66
C LEU A 562 6.03 -7.76 9.13
N GLN A 563 7.06 -8.08 8.35
CA GLN A 563 8.08 -9.09 8.68
C GLN A 563 8.86 -8.77 9.97
N TYR A 564 8.81 -7.51 10.41
CA TYR A 564 9.49 -7.04 11.62
C TYR A 564 8.70 -7.26 12.91
N PHE A 565 7.47 -7.77 12.83
CA PHE A 565 6.59 -7.96 14.00
C PHE A 565 6.48 -9.44 14.37
N ASP A 566 6.58 -9.73 15.67
CA ASP A 566 6.49 -11.10 16.18
C ASP A 566 5.06 -11.65 16.04
N SER A 567 4.93 -12.76 15.30
CA SER A 567 3.66 -13.45 15.08
C SER A 567 3.19 -14.30 16.25
N ARG A 568 4.06 -14.54 17.24
CA ARG A 568 3.73 -15.30 18.46
C ARG A 568 3.09 -14.43 19.52
N MET A 569 3.08 -13.10 19.34
CA MET A 569 2.35 -12.21 20.24
C MET A 569 0.85 -12.50 20.15
N GLY A 570 0.26 -12.91 21.27
CA GLY A 570 -1.16 -13.16 21.41
C GLY A 570 -1.99 -11.87 21.52
N GLU A 571 -3.07 -11.91 22.29
CA GLU A 571 -3.90 -10.73 22.54
C GLU A 571 -3.15 -9.66 23.33
N PHE A 572 -3.38 -8.39 22.99
CA PHE A 572 -2.76 -7.26 23.65
C PHE A 572 -3.42 -7.02 25.02
N THR A 573 -2.65 -7.16 26.10
CA THR A 573 -3.14 -6.97 27.47
C THR A 573 -3.05 -5.53 27.97
N ASP A 574 -2.25 -4.68 27.32
CA ASP A 574 -1.97 -3.31 27.75
C ASP A 574 -1.69 -2.35 26.58
N THR A 575 -1.74 -1.04 26.88
CA THR A 575 -1.55 0.03 25.90
C THR A 575 -0.13 0.10 25.33
N SER A 576 0.88 -0.27 26.11
CA SER A 576 2.29 -0.19 25.69
C SER A 576 2.61 -1.29 24.67
N SER A 577 2.12 -2.51 24.92
CA SER A 577 2.20 -3.64 23.99
C SER A 577 1.53 -3.31 22.65
N CYS A 578 0.29 -2.78 22.69
CA CYS A 578 -0.40 -2.28 21.49
C CYS A 578 0.41 -1.21 20.74
N ALA A 579 0.97 -0.23 21.45
CA ALA A 579 1.70 0.88 20.86
C ALA A 579 2.98 0.41 20.14
N ASN A 580 3.70 -0.53 20.75
CA ASN A 580 4.93 -1.10 20.20
C ASN A 580 4.67 -1.97 18.96
N SER A 581 3.58 -2.76 18.97
CA SER A 581 3.19 -3.61 17.85
C SER A 581 2.48 -2.87 16.70
N CYS A 582 2.07 -1.62 16.90
CA CYS A 582 1.50 -0.80 15.84
C CYS A 582 2.52 -0.60 14.71
N ALA A 583 2.14 -0.90 13.46
CA ALA A 583 3.03 -0.78 12.31
C ALA A 583 3.29 0.66 11.84
N SER A 584 2.57 1.64 12.39
CA SER A 584 2.67 3.06 12.02
C SER A 584 2.51 3.31 10.52
N CYS A 585 1.57 2.63 9.86
CA CYS A 585 1.35 2.70 8.41
C CYS A 585 1.28 4.15 7.91
N GLY A 586 2.18 4.53 6.99
CA GLY A 586 2.24 5.89 6.42
C GLY A 586 2.93 6.95 7.27
N ALA A 587 3.42 6.61 8.46
CA ALA A 587 4.10 7.54 9.37
C ALA A 587 5.42 6.94 9.89
N CYS A 588 6.50 7.70 9.82
CA CYS A 588 7.85 7.27 10.16
C CYS A 588 7.96 7.01 11.66
N ARG A 589 8.65 5.93 12.03
CA ARG A 589 8.89 5.53 13.43
C ARG A 589 10.23 5.99 13.98
N ASP A 590 11.01 6.71 13.18
CA ASP A 590 12.37 7.11 13.52
C ASP A 590 13.30 5.93 13.89
N CYS A 591 13.15 4.80 13.19
CA CYS A 591 13.87 3.57 13.55
C CYS A 591 15.32 3.48 13.02
N GLY A 592 15.81 4.47 12.25
CA GLY A 592 17.17 4.46 11.68
C GLY A 592 17.44 3.43 10.57
N MET A 593 16.56 2.46 10.35
CA MET A 593 16.80 1.33 9.42
C MET A 593 17.17 1.75 7.99
N CYS A 594 16.62 2.86 7.49
CA CYS A 594 16.96 3.38 6.17
C CYS A 594 18.36 4.01 6.09
N GLU A 595 18.90 4.52 7.19
CA GLU A 595 20.29 4.99 7.27
C GLU A 595 21.22 3.77 7.24
N GLU A 596 20.96 2.81 8.11
CA GLU A 596 21.79 1.59 8.27
C GLU A 596 21.82 0.71 7.01
N ILE A 597 20.69 0.54 6.31
CA ILE A 597 20.66 -0.31 5.11
C ILE A 597 21.20 0.39 3.87
N CYS A 598 21.48 1.70 3.91
CA CYS A 598 21.90 2.45 2.74
C CYS A 598 23.35 2.08 2.36
N PRO A 599 23.60 1.39 1.24
CA PRO A 599 24.96 0.93 0.90
C PRO A 599 25.93 2.09 0.62
N GLN A 600 25.40 3.29 0.32
CA GLN A 600 26.19 4.48 0.00
C GLN A 600 26.21 5.51 1.14
N ASN A 601 25.61 5.20 2.30
CA ASN A 601 25.43 6.16 3.40
C ASN A 601 24.87 7.51 2.90
N ALA A 602 23.88 7.42 2.01
CA ALA A 602 23.28 8.57 1.34
C ALA A 602 22.06 9.10 2.09
N ILE A 603 21.58 8.43 3.14
CA ILE A 603 20.43 8.87 3.93
C ILE A 603 20.93 9.34 5.28
N THR A 604 20.40 10.47 5.77
CA THR A 604 20.74 11.01 7.08
C THR A 604 19.50 11.55 7.76
N ARG A 605 19.35 11.25 9.05
CA ARG A 605 18.33 11.86 9.92
C ARG A 605 18.75 13.28 10.29
N LYS A 606 17.82 14.22 10.16
CA LYS A 606 17.99 15.63 10.56
C LYS A 606 16.87 16.04 11.51
N GLU A 607 17.24 16.73 12.58
CA GLU A 607 16.28 17.31 13.50
C GLU A 607 15.69 18.61 12.95
N THR A 608 14.39 18.80 13.14
CA THR A 608 13.69 20.02 12.74
C THR A 608 13.59 20.97 13.93
N ALA A 609 13.50 22.27 13.66
CA ALA A 609 13.47 23.32 14.69
C ALA A 609 12.31 23.18 15.71
N GLY A 610 11.29 22.37 15.41
CA GLY A 610 10.15 22.07 16.29
C GLY A 610 10.29 20.79 17.13
N GLY A 611 11.48 20.19 17.22
CA GLY A 611 11.70 18.93 17.93
C GLY A 611 11.19 17.69 17.18
N GLY A 612 10.90 17.84 15.88
CA GLY A 612 10.62 16.72 14.98
C GLY A 612 11.89 16.24 14.27
N PHE A 613 11.72 15.34 13.31
CA PHE A 613 12.82 14.82 12.50
C PHE A 613 12.39 14.62 11.05
N GLU A 614 13.36 14.64 10.14
CA GLU A 614 13.22 14.29 8.74
C GLU A 614 14.39 13.43 8.28
N TYR A 615 14.17 12.58 7.29
CA TYR A 615 15.24 11.81 6.65
C TYR A 615 15.53 12.40 5.27
N ILE A 616 16.77 12.83 5.07
CA ILE A 616 17.21 13.49 3.83
C ILE A 616 18.08 12.54 3.03
N VAL A 617 17.90 12.55 1.72
CA VAL A 617 18.74 11.82 0.76
C VAL A 617 19.78 12.79 0.18
N ASN A 618 21.05 12.42 0.24
CA ASN A 618 22.12 13.09 -0.48
C ASN A 618 22.16 12.56 -1.92
N ASP A 619 21.91 13.46 -2.87
CA ASP A 619 21.77 13.09 -4.27
C ASP A 619 23.07 12.71 -4.95
N GLU A 620 24.19 13.27 -4.50
CA GLU A 620 25.52 12.97 -5.02
C GLU A 620 25.97 11.55 -4.66
N LYS A 621 25.46 11.00 -3.56
CA LYS A 621 25.77 9.63 -3.08
C LYS A 621 24.73 8.60 -3.48
N CYS A 622 23.45 8.98 -3.54
CA CYS A 622 22.38 8.01 -3.72
C CYS A 622 22.31 7.49 -5.16
N ILE A 623 22.38 6.16 -5.29
CA ILE A 623 22.35 5.41 -6.56
C ILE A 623 20.94 4.94 -6.97
N GLY A 624 19.89 5.33 -6.25
CA GLY A 624 18.51 4.96 -6.60
C GLY A 624 18.14 3.47 -6.46
N CYS A 625 18.89 2.70 -5.66
CA CYS A 625 18.69 1.24 -5.51
C CYS A 625 17.37 0.83 -4.81
N GLY A 626 16.75 1.73 -4.05
CA GLY A 626 15.46 1.50 -3.41
C GLY A 626 15.46 0.64 -2.14
N PHE A 627 16.61 0.28 -1.56
CA PHE A 627 16.66 -0.48 -0.30
C PHE A 627 15.94 0.22 0.86
N CYS A 628 15.99 1.55 0.93
CA CYS A 628 15.25 2.32 1.94
C CYS A 628 13.74 2.08 1.86
N ALA A 629 13.18 2.00 0.64
CA ALA A 629 11.78 1.68 0.41
C ALA A 629 11.46 0.21 0.66
N GLY A 630 12.36 -0.69 0.24
CA GLY A 630 12.20 -2.13 0.45
C GLY A 630 12.20 -2.54 1.94
N ALA A 631 13.03 -1.88 2.74
CA ALA A 631 13.18 -2.19 4.16
C ALA A 631 12.20 -1.43 5.08
N CYS A 632 11.62 -0.32 4.63
CA CYS A 632 10.79 0.52 5.49
C CYS A 632 9.57 -0.23 6.08
N PRO A 633 9.46 -0.39 7.41
CA PRO A 633 8.31 -1.07 8.03
C PRO A 633 6.99 -0.32 7.80
N THR A 634 7.05 1.01 7.70
CA THR A 634 5.88 1.89 7.70
C THR A 634 5.42 2.31 6.30
N GLY A 635 6.26 2.07 5.28
CA GLY A 635 5.97 2.40 3.89
C GLY A 635 6.12 3.88 3.51
N VAL A 636 6.84 4.69 4.30
CA VAL A 636 7.01 6.14 4.04
C VAL A 636 7.99 6.48 2.92
N TRP A 637 8.83 5.56 2.49
CA TRP A 637 9.75 5.79 1.37
C TRP A 637 9.08 5.45 0.04
N GLU A 638 9.17 6.36 -0.93
CA GLU A 638 8.72 6.17 -2.31
C GLU A 638 9.91 6.15 -3.25
N ILE A 639 9.82 5.35 -4.31
CA ILE A 639 10.79 5.36 -5.40
C ILE A 639 10.09 5.99 -6.59
N MET A 640 10.57 7.15 -7.01
CA MET A 640 10.06 7.88 -8.17
C MET A 640 11.09 7.84 -9.29
N GLU A 641 10.66 7.98 -10.54
CA GLU A 641 11.60 8.21 -11.64
C GLU A 641 12.29 9.57 -11.45
N ASN A 642 13.58 9.63 -11.77
CA ASN A 642 14.33 10.88 -11.74
C ASN A 642 13.91 11.77 -12.90
N GLU A 643 13.92 13.09 -12.69
CA GLU A 643 13.64 14.01 -13.78
C GLU A 643 14.73 13.87 -14.86
N PRO A 644 14.35 13.77 -16.15
CA PRO A 644 15.32 13.69 -17.22
C PRO A 644 16.17 14.95 -17.24
N VAL A 645 17.48 14.77 -17.44
CA VAL A 645 18.38 15.88 -17.73
C VAL A 645 18.07 16.33 -19.17
N GLU A 646 17.30 17.40 -19.34
CA GLU A 646 17.03 18.03 -20.64
C GLU A 646 18.28 18.64 -21.28
#